data_AF-A0A8B7QM67-F1
#
_entry.id   AF-A0A8B7QM67-F1
#
_cell.length_a   1.000
_cell.length_b   1.000
_cell.length_c   1.000
_cell.angle_alpha   90.00
_cell.angle_beta   90.00
_cell.angle_gamma   90.00
#
_symmetry.space_group_name_H-M   'P 1'
#
loop_
_entity.id
_entity.type
_entity.pdbx_description
1 polymer ?
#
loop_
_entity_poly.entity_id
_entity_poly.type
_entity_poly.pdbx_seq_one_letter_code
_entity_poly.pdbx_strand_id
1 'polypeptide(L)'
;MPHPLLSGASNPHSPFYLGRWHPASGLSGAARGGATTRLPSRAGLTQAVYRSGAGAGLKTVPPTNGGRGGVTTVPGEVSPPRGRRATGGGGGKSECRGGAGPAMETRPNGAELHADPRGIGDATQRRREQQAARGPAAGAESIMAQQVALSRTQVCGILREELYQGDAFHQSDTHIFIIMGASGDLAKKKIYPTIWWLFRDGLLPEFTFIVGYARSRLTVADIRKQSEPFFKATPEEKPKLEEFFARNSYVSGQYDDTASYERLNSHINSLHQGTQANRLFYLALPPTVYEAVTKNIRETCMSQTGWNRIIVEKPFGRDLQSSDRLSNHISSLFREDQIYRIDHYLGKEMVQNLMVLRFANRIFGPIWNRDNVACVILTFKEPFGTEGRGGYFDEFGIIRDVMQNHLLQMLCLVAMEKPTSTDSDDVRDEKVKVLKNISEVKANNVVLGQYVGNPNGEGEATKGYLDDPTVPRGSTTATFAAVVLYVENERWEGVPFILRCGKALNERKAEVRLQFRDVAGDIFQQQCKRNELVIRVQPNEAVYTKMMTKKPGMFFNPEESELDLTYGNRYKNVKLPDAYERLILDVFCGSQMHFVRSDELREAWRIFTPLLHQIEREKPQPIPYVYGSRGPAEADELMKRVGFQYEGTYKWVNPHKL
;
A
#
# COMPACT_ATOMS: atom_id res chain seq x y z
N MET A 1 -9.11 -18.84 -49.83
CA MET A 1 -8.88 -19.62 -51.07
C MET A 1 -8.49 -18.66 -52.18
N PRO A 2 -7.72 -19.06 -53.21
CA PRO A 2 -7.05 -20.36 -53.42
C PRO A 2 -5.49 -20.29 -53.37
N HIS A 3 -4.86 -21.44 -53.59
CA HIS A 3 -3.43 -21.68 -53.89
C HIS A 3 -3.21 -21.71 -55.44
N PRO A 4 -2.06 -22.13 -56.05
CA PRO A 4 -0.70 -22.49 -55.55
C PRO A 4 0.48 -21.85 -56.35
N LEU A 5 1.73 -22.23 -56.01
CA LEU A 5 2.90 -22.65 -56.85
C LEU A 5 4.17 -22.57 -55.94
N LEU A 6 4.94 -23.62 -55.61
CA LEU A 6 5.84 -24.50 -56.42
C LEU A 6 6.96 -23.72 -57.15
N SER A 7 8.25 -24.09 -57.08
CA SER A 7 8.99 -25.20 -56.41
C SER A 7 10.49 -24.81 -56.25
N GLY A 8 11.42 -25.54 -55.60
CA GLY A 8 11.33 -26.72 -54.73
C GLY A 8 12.67 -27.50 -54.59
N ALA A 9 12.78 -28.33 -53.54
CA ALA A 9 13.68 -29.48 -53.34
C ALA A 9 15.23 -29.36 -53.37
N SER A 10 15.88 -29.61 -52.22
CA SER A 10 16.85 -30.72 -52.06
C SER A 10 17.28 -30.92 -50.59
N ASN A 11 17.59 -32.17 -50.22
CA ASN A 11 18.14 -32.64 -48.94
C ASN A 11 18.79 -34.01 -49.24
N PRO A 12 19.97 -34.37 -48.68
CA PRO A 12 19.91 -35.41 -47.64
C PRO A 12 21.03 -35.42 -46.58
N HIS A 13 20.70 -36.08 -45.46
CA HIS A 13 21.55 -36.94 -44.63
C HIS A 13 22.76 -36.41 -43.81
N SER A 14 22.53 -36.47 -42.50
CA SER A 14 23.37 -37.24 -41.53
C SER A 14 24.56 -36.53 -40.85
N PRO A 15 25.01 -37.03 -39.67
CA PRO A 15 25.44 -36.12 -38.59
C PRO A 15 26.92 -36.25 -38.17
N PHE A 16 27.39 -35.29 -37.37
CA PHE A 16 28.59 -35.42 -36.56
C PHE A 16 28.33 -35.26 -35.06
N TYR A 17 29.05 -36.06 -34.27
CA TYR A 17 28.96 -36.20 -32.83
C TYR A 17 30.32 -35.86 -32.20
N LEU A 18 30.32 -35.62 -30.88
CA LEU A 18 31.45 -35.56 -29.92
C LEU A 18 31.92 -34.18 -29.46
N GLY A 19 32.20 -34.12 -28.15
CA GLY A 19 32.56 -32.92 -27.40
C GLY A 19 32.43 -33.06 -25.87
N ARG A 20 32.42 -34.29 -25.33
CA ARG A 20 32.43 -34.52 -23.87
C ARG A 20 33.84 -34.30 -23.32
N TRP A 21 33.95 -33.55 -22.23
CA TRP A 21 35.16 -33.49 -21.40
C TRP A 21 34.90 -34.15 -20.04
N HIS A 22 35.74 -35.13 -19.69
CA HIS A 22 35.89 -35.65 -18.33
C HIS A 22 37.29 -36.33 -18.20
N PRO A 23 37.76 -36.63 -16.98
CA PRO A 23 39.17 -36.38 -16.63
C PRO A 23 40.14 -37.56 -16.86
N ALA A 24 41.43 -37.23 -16.86
CA ALA A 24 42.54 -38.17 -16.69
C ALA A 24 43.24 -37.91 -15.34
N SER A 25 43.98 -38.90 -14.81
CA SER A 25 44.45 -38.92 -13.42
C SER A 25 45.88 -39.44 -13.27
N GLY A 26 46.52 -39.05 -12.15
CA GLY A 26 47.73 -39.68 -11.61
C GLY A 26 48.70 -38.71 -10.95
N LEU A 27 49.59 -39.12 -10.02
CA LEU A 27 49.55 -40.24 -9.06
C LEU A 27 50.72 -40.06 -8.05
N SER A 28 50.73 -40.84 -6.95
CA SER A 28 51.70 -40.81 -5.81
C SER A 28 51.63 -39.58 -4.88
N GLY A 29 51.91 -39.67 -3.57
CA GLY A 29 52.33 -40.83 -2.76
C GLY A 29 52.06 -40.68 -1.25
N ALA A 30 52.00 -41.82 -0.53
CA ALA A 30 51.35 -42.04 0.78
C ALA A 30 52.07 -41.56 2.07
N ALA A 31 51.27 -41.18 3.10
CA ALA A 31 51.42 -41.50 4.54
C ALA A 31 50.14 -41.03 5.31
N ARG A 32 49.26 -41.88 5.85
CA ARG A 32 49.28 -42.78 7.04
C ARG A 32 49.01 -42.09 8.40
N GLY A 33 47.91 -42.49 9.06
CA GLY A 33 47.57 -42.24 10.48
C GLY A 33 46.60 -41.08 10.72
N GLY A 34 45.46 -41.20 11.43
CA GLY A 34 44.70 -42.40 11.83
C GLY A 34 44.60 -42.67 13.35
N ALA A 35 43.60 -42.09 14.03
CA ALA A 35 43.08 -42.55 15.33
C ALA A 35 41.66 -41.98 15.61
N THR A 36 40.87 -42.67 16.43
CA THR A 36 39.50 -42.26 16.86
C THR A 36 39.39 -42.17 18.38
N THR A 37 38.50 -41.29 18.89
CA THR A 37 37.79 -41.40 20.19
C THR A 37 36.78 -40.24 20.27
N ARG A 38 35.46 -40.49 20.33
CA ARG A 38 34.59 -40.75 21.50
C ARG A 38 34.33 -39.55 22.42
N LEU A 39 33.04 -39.26 22.60
CA LEU A 39 32.45 -38.39 23.64
C LEU A 39 32.74 -38.92 25.06
N PRO A 40 32.57 -38.07 26.08
CA PRO A 40 31.38 -38.25 26.92
C PRO A 40 30.59 -36.96 27.20
N SER A 41 29.39 -37.12 27.74
CA SER A 41 28.49 -36.05 28.19
C SER A 41 28.52 -35.87 29.72
N ARG A 42 28.16 -34.67 30.21
CA ARG A 42 27.41 -34.50 31.47
C ARG A 42 26.81 -33.10 31.60
N ALA A 43 25.81 -32.98 32.48
CA ALA A 43 25.09 -31.75 32.79
C ALA A 43 25.47 -31.22 34.18
N GLY A 44 25.13 -29.95 34.47
CA GLY A 44 25.23 -29.35 35.80
C GLY A 44 24.67 -27.92 35.85
N LEU A 45 23.76 -27.65 36.78
CA LEU A 45 23.31 -26.28 37.11
C LEU A 45 24.15 -25.71 38.25
N THR A 46 24.28 -24.37 38.35
CA THR A 46 24.14 -23.63 39.63
C THR A 46 24.06 -22.11 39.43
N GLN A 47 23.65 -21.38 40.48
CA GLN A 47 23.48 -19.91 40.51
C GLN A 47 24.51 -19.25 41.45
N ALA A 48 24.99 -18.05 41.10
CA ALA A 48 25.42 -16.93 41.98
C ALA A 48 25.77 -15.73 41.06
N VAL A 49 25.47 -14.44 41.29
CA VAL A 49 25.13 -13.61 42.46
C VAL A 49 26.30 -13.28 43.40
N TYR A 50 27.02 -12.19 43.12
CA TYR A 50 27.54 -11.12 44.02
C TYR A 50 28.28 -10.11 43.09
N ARG A 51 28.01 -8.80 42.96
CA ARG A 51 27.73 -7.65 43.86
C ARG A 51 29.01 -6.89 44.30
N SER A 52 29.15 -5.67 43.75
CA SER A 52 29.86 -4.47 44.28
C SER A 52 31.37 -4.49 44.63
N GLY A 53 32.11 -3.52 44.08
CA GLY A 53 33.39 -3.01 44.58
C GLY A 53 33.73 -1.68 43.90
N ALA A 54 34.20 -0.66 44.63
CA ALA A 54 34.36 0.70 44.10
C ALA A 54 35.50 1.51 44.79
N GLY A 55 35.97 2.56 44.12
CA GLY A 55 36.94 3.55 44.63
C GLY A 55 38.36 3.39 44.07
N ALA A 56 39.25 4.39 44.16
CA ALA A 56 39.05 5.82 44.46
C ALA A 56 40.31 6.62 44.04
N GLY A 57 40.18 7.93 43.78
CA GLY A 57 41.31 8.83 43.51
C GLY A 57 40.90 10.31 43.55
N LEU A 58 41.54 11.12 44.40
CA LEU A 58 41.18 12.53 44.66
C LEU A 58 42.31 13.51 44.27
N LYS A 59 41.96 14.82 44.31
CA LYS A 59 42.78 16.05 44.47
C LYS A 59 42.98 16.89 43.18
N THR A 60 42.94 18.23 43.17
CA THR A 60 42.52 19.28 44.15
C THR A 60 42.13 20.59 43.40
N VAL A 61 41.69 21.67 44.09
CA VAL A 61 40.92 22.81 43.51
C VAL A 61 41.61 24.21 43.70
N PRO A 62 40.98 25.43 43.61
CA PRO A 62 41.50 26.55 42.79
C PRO A 62 41.88 27.83 43.62
N PRO A 63 42.19 28.99 42.99
CA PRO A 63 41.17 30.00 42.57
C PRO A 63 41.50 30.57 41.15
N THR A 64 41.26 31.80 40.64
CA THR A 64 40.77 33.17 41.03
C THR A 64 40.57 33.96 39.68
N ASN A 65 39.81 35.06 39.47
CA ASN A 65 38.73 35.77 40.18
C ASN A 65 38.04 36.83 39.23
N GLY A 66 36.79 37.22 39.49
CA GLY A 66 36.16 38.51 39.07
C GLY A 66 35.66 38.69 37.62
N GLY A 67 34.62 39.52 37.34
CA GLY A 67 33.58 40.06 38.24
C GLY A 67 32.82 41.33 37.79
N ARG A 68 31.47 41.32 37.97
CA ARG A 68 30.51 42.48 38.04
C ARG A 68 30.29 43.31 36.76
N GLY A 69 29.19 44.06 36.54
CA GLY A 69 27.94 44.36 37.30
C GLY A 69 27.53 45.85 37.12
N GLY A 70 26.27 46.33 37.10
CA GLY A 70 24.91 45.76 37.32
C GLY A 70 23.82 46.58 36.57
N VAL A 71 22.51 46.25 36.60
CA VAL A 71 21.46 46.39 37.66
C VAL A 71 20.64 47.71 37.63
N THR A 72 19.32 47.60 37.37
CA THR A 72 18.17 48.45 37.82
C THR A 72 16.87 47.65 37.56
N THR A 73 16.24 46.97 38.53
CA THR A 73 15.31 47.41 39.62
C THR A 73 13.81 47.42 39.25
N VAL A 74 12.99 46.79 40.12
CA VAL A 74 11.52 46.58 40.03
C VAL A 74 10.79 47.50 41.04
N PRO A 75 9.44 47.68 41.03
CA PRO A 75 8.44 46.72 41.55
C PRO A 75 7.18 46.59 40.63
N GLY A 76 6.15 45.77 40.91
CA GLY A 76 5.88 44.84 42.02
C GLY A 76 4.54 44.11 41.83
N GLU A 77 3.94 43.65 42.94
CA GLU A 77 2.68 42.89 43.06
C GLU A 77 2.69 41.44 42.48
N VAL A 78 2.00 40.43 43.02
CA VAL A 78 1.69 39.91 44.37
C VAL A 78 0.65 38.80 44.14
N SER A 79 0.75 37.66 44.82
CA SER A 79 -0.27 36.60 44.79
C SER A 79 -0.53 36.07 46.20
N PRO A 80 -1.80 35.99 46.63
CA PRO A 80 -2.31 34.77 47.27
C PRO A 80 -3.84 34.57 47.00
N PRO A 81 -4.58 33.68 47.71
CA PRO A 81 -4.38 32.23 47.83
C PRO A 81 -5.67 31.42 47.52
N ARG A 82 -5.65 30.11 47.81
CA ARG A 82 -6.80 29.18 47.72
C ARG A 82 -8.01 29.59 48.58
N GLY A 83 -9.22 29.31 48.09
CA GLY A 83 -10.46 29.25 48.88
C GLY A 83 -11.15 27.87 48.81
N ARG A 84 -11.72 27.40 49.93
CA ARG A 84 -12.58 26.19 50.01
C ARG A 84 -14.04 26.59 50.16
N ARG A 85 -14.97 25.75 49.69
CA ARG A 85 -16.25 25.47 50.37
C ARG A 85 -16.62 23.99 50.26
N ALA A 86 -17.25 23.46 51.30
CA ALA A 86 -17.74 22.08 51.38
C ALA A 86 -18.86 21.99 52.43
N THR A 87 -19.96 21.31 52.09
CA THR A 87 -21.08 20.78 52.91
C THR A 87 -22.15 20.37 51.89
N GLY A 88 -22.78 19.19 51.88
CA GLY A 88 -22.64 17.91 52.60
C GLY A 88 -23.60 16.91 51.91
N GLY A 89 -23.78 15.65 52.31
CA GLY A 89 -23.16 14.86 53.37
C GLY A 89 -23.94 13.55 53.60
N GLY A 90 -23.26 12.44 53.89
CA GLY A 90 -23.85 11.12 54.15
C GLY A 90 -24.01 10.22 52.91
N GLY A 91 -23.83 8.90 52.98
CA GLY A 91 -23.30 8.12 54.11
C GLY A 91 -23.74 6.65 54.10
N GLY A 92 -22.79 5.70 54.09
CA GLY A 92 -23.08 4.26 54.22
C GLY A 92 -21.89 3.36 53.81
N LYS A 93 -21.34 2.60 54.76
CA LYS A 93 -20.33 1.55 54.54
C LYS A 93 -20.71 0.30 55.34
N SER A 94 -20.51 -0.89 54.76
CA SER A 94 -20.07 -2.15 55.40
C SER A 94 -20.06 -3.24 54.32
N GLU A 95 -18.94 -3.86 53.93
CA GLU A 95 -18.09 -4.85 54.66
C GLU A 95 -18.63 -6.29 54.68
N CYS A 96 -17.71 -7.25 54.80
CA CYS A 96 -17.84 -8.59 54.22
C CYS A 96 -18.02 -9.73 55.24
N ARG A 97 -18.83 -10.73 54.88
CA ARG A 97 -18.81 -12.19 55.21
C ARG A 97 -20.08 -12.82 54.56
N GLY A 98 -20.15 -14.08 54.13
CA GLY A 98 -19.16 -15.17 54.11
C GLY A 98 -19.73 -16.47 54.70
N GLY A 99 -20.19 -17.43 53.88
CA GLY A 99 -20.65 -18.74 54.36
C GLY A 99 -21.32 -19.67 53.33
N ALA A 100 -20.74 -20.86 53.15
CA ALA A 100 -21.26 -22.19 52.78
C ALA A 100 -22.42 -22.43 51.76
N GLY A 101 -22.31 -23.53 51.01
CA GLY A 101 -23.42 -24.23 50.31
C GLY A 101 -24.10 -25.31 51.20
N PRO A 102 -24.62 -26.46 50.69
CA PRO A 102 -24.15 -27.19 49.49
C PRO A 102 -25.27 -27.78 48.56
N ALA A 103 -24.84 -28.53 47.53
CA ALA A 103 -25.33 -29.81 46.94
C ALA A 103 -26.84 -30.24 46.93
N MET A 104 -27.34 -31.17 46.08
CA MET A 104 -27.00 -31.75 44.75
C MET A 104 -28.12 -32.79 44.38
N GLU A 105 -28.07 -33.44 43.20
CA GLU A 105 -28.83 -34.65 42.80
C GLU A 105 -30.35 -34.47 42.47
N THR A 106 -31.01 -35.26 41.60
CA THR A 106 -30.61 -36.31 40.62
C THR A 106 -31.61 -36.38 39.42
N ARG A 107 -31.28 -37.14 38.35
CA ARG A 107 -32.22 -37.66 37.31
C ARG A 107 -32.33 -39.20 37.46
N PRO A 108 -33.35 -39.90 36.89
CA PRO A 108 -33.17 -40.47 35.52
C PRO A 108 -34.45 -40.76 34.65
N ASN A 109 -34.23 -40.77 33.32
CA ASN A 109 -34.71 -41.65 32.21
C ASN A 109 -36.10 -42.34 32.13
N GLY A 110 -36.58 -42.50 30.87
CA GLY A 110 -37.69 -43.40 30.41
C GLY A 110 -38.73 -42.63 29.56
N ALA A 111 -39.08 -42.90 28.29
CA ALA A 111 -39.22 -44.13 27.47
C ALA A 111 -40.36 -45.07 27.94
N GLU A 112 -41.30 -45.55 27.11
CA GLU A 112 -41.43 -45.53 25.64
C GLU A 112 -42.89 -45.83 25.14
N LEU A 113 -43.15 -45.56 23.84
CA LEU A 113 -44.09 -46.25 22.90
C LEU A 113 -45.65 -46.26 23.01
N HIS A 114 -46.24 -46.21 21.79
CA HIS A 114 -47.43 -46.88 21.23
C HIS A 114 -48.91 -46.40 21.41
N ALA A 115 -49.46 -45.99 20.25
CA ALA A 115 -50.66 -46.52 19.55
C ALA A 115 -52.08 -45.94 19.77
N ASP A 116 -52.70 -45.56 18.64
CA ASP A 116 -54.13 -45.26 18.40
C ASP A 116 -55.01 -46.53 18.42
N PRO A 117 -56.31 -46.43 18.77
CA PRO A 117 -57.30 -46.78 17.75
C PRO A 117 -58.62 -45.96 17.74
N ARG A 118 -58.91 -45.32 16.60
CA ARG A 118 -60.18 -45.35 15.82
C ARG A 118 -61.52 -44.90 16.48
N GLY A 119 -62.29 -44.03 15.79
CA GLY A 119 -63.76 -44.17 15.81
C GLY A 119 -64.71 -43.08 15.27
N ILE A 120 -65.10 -43.18 13.98
CA ILE A 120 -66.48 -43.01 13.42
C ILE A 120 -67.21 -41.63 13.42
N GLY A 121 -67.67 -41.23 12.21
CA GLY A 121 -68.92 -40.50 11.94
C GLY A 121 -68.82 -38.99 11.58
N ASP A 122 -69.59 -38.43 10.62
CA ASP A 122 -70.35 -39.03 9.51
C ASP A 122 -70.60 -37.98 8.37
N ALA A 123 -71.37 -38.35 7.32
CA ALA A 123 -71.79 -37.65 6.09
C ALA A 123 -72.26 -36.17 6.21
N THR A 124 -72.43 -35.36 5.14
CA THR A 124 -72.53 -35.57 3.66
C THR A 124 -71.86 -34.36 2.94
N GLN A 125 -71.85 -34.03 1.63
CA GLN A 125 -72.49 -34.42 0.36
C GLN A 125 -71.53 -33.98 -0.80
N ARG A 126 -71.17 -34.78 -1.83
CA ARG A 126 -71.86 -35.05 -3.12
C ARG A 126 -72.39 -33.76 -3.82
N ARG A 127 -72.18 -33.50 -5.12
CA ARG A 127 -71.82 -34.40 -6.27
C ARG A 127 -71.32 -33.60 -7.53
N ARG A 128 -70.29 -34.11 -8.24
CA ARG A 128 -70.16 -34.22 -9.74
C ARG A 128 -70.11 -32.94 -10.64
N GLU A 129 -69.52 -32.92 -11.85
CA GLU A 129 -68.73 -33.91 -12.63
C GLU A 129 -67.72 -33.27 -13.64
N GLN A 130 -66.50 -33.84 -13.72
CA GLN A 130 -65.61 -34.11 -14.89
C GLN A 130 -65.20 -33.07 -15.99
N GLN A 131 -63.86 -33.00 -16.21
CA GLN A 131 -63.10 -32.95 -17.50
C GLN A 131 -63.29 -31.75 -18.47
N ALA A 132 -62.30 -31.20 -19.19
CA ALA A 132 -60.94 -31.67 -19.54
C ALA A 132 -59.94 -30.54 -19.92
N ALA A 133 -58.64 -30.87 -19.85
CA ALA A 133 -57.51 -30.44 -20.71
C ALA A 133 -56.99 -28.97 -20.77
N ARG A 134 -55.66 -28.90 -21.00
CA ARG A 134 -54.80 -27.74 -21.34
C ARG A 134 -54.46 -26.75 -20.21
N GLY A 135 -53.16 -26.44 -20.09
CA GLY A 135 -52.64 -25.27 -19.37
C GLY A 135 -52.68 -24.00 -20.24
N PRO A 136 -52.19 -22.87 -19.71
CA PRO A 136 -50.76 -22.61 -19.88
C PRO A 136 -50.04 -22.13 -18.61
N ALA A 137 -48.71 -22.04 -18.68
CA ALA A 137 -47.90 -21.39 -17.66
C ALA A 137 -47.91 -19.85 -17.86
N ALA A 138 -48.50 -19.12 -16.92
CA ALA A 138 -48.39 -17.67 -16.79
C ALA A 138 -48.78 -17.27 -15.35
N GLY A 139 -47.79 -17.12 -14.46
CA GLY A 139 -48.07 -16.91 -13.02
C GLY A 139 -46.88 -16.81 -12.08
N ALA A 140 -45.69 -16.42 -12.58
CA ALA A 140 -44.47 -16.31 -11.78
C ALA A 140 -43.66 -15.01 -12.02
N GLU A 141 -44.18 -14.08 -12.82
CA GLU A 141 -43.54 -12.79 -13.16
C GLU A 141 -44.37 -11.60 -12.67
N SER A 142 -44.51 -11.44 -11.35
CA SER A 142 -45.07 -10.20 -10.76
C SER A 142 -44.61 -9.92 -9.32
N ILE A 143 -43.38 -10.32 -8.96
CA ILE A 143 -42.68 -9.78 -7.78
C ILE A 143 -41.28 -9.27 -8.19
N MET A 144 -41.26 -8.47 -9.25
CA MET A 144 -40.14 -7.53 -9.48
C MET A 144 -40.23 -6.47 -8.38
N ALA A 145 -39.34 -6.54 -7.40
CA ALA A 145 -39.28 -5.55 -6.34
C ALA A 145 -39.01 -4.16 -6.93
N GLN A 146 -39.82 -3.17 -6.57
CA GLN A 146 -39.53 -1.78 -6.86
C GLN A 146 -38.29 -1.36 -6.05
N GLN A 147 -37.10 -1.47 -6.66
CA GLN A 147 -35.90 -0.84 -6.13
C GLN A 147 -36.13 0.68 -6.18
N VAL A 148 -36.40 1.26 -5.00
CA VAL A 148 -36.36 2.71 -4.81
C VAL A 148 -34.96 3.17 -5.18
N ALA A 149 -34.84 4.06 -6.17
CA ALA A 149 -33.57 4.61 -6.58
C ALA A 149 -32.98 5.42 -5.42
N LEU A 150 -31.97 4.86 -4.75
CA LEU A 150 -31.32 5.49 -3.61
C LEU A 150 -30.69 6.83 -4.01
N SER A 151 -30.85 7.84 -3.16
CA SER A 151 -30.14 9.10 -3.34
C SER A 151 -28.64 8.88 -3.19
N ARG A 152 -27.84 9.77 -3.79
CA ARG A 152 -26.36 9.76 -3.66
C ARG A 152 -25.94 9.77 -2.19
N THR A 153 -26.68 10.53 -1.38
CA THR A 153 -26.50 10.63 0.08
C THR A 153 -26.75 9.29 0.79
N GLN A 154 -27.74 8.50 0.36
CA GLN A 154 -27.96 7.14 0.87
C GLN A 154 -26.85 6.16 0.43
N VAL A 155 -26.41 6.23 -0.84
CA VAL A 155 -25.30 5.41 -1.36
C VAL A 155 -23.99 5.72 -0.61
N CYS A 156 -23.68 7.00 -0.39
CA CYS A 156 -22.54 7.43 0.42
C CYS A 156 -22.64 6.95 1.88
N GLY A 157 -23.84 6.93 2.45
CA GLY A 157 -24.10 6.41 3.80
C GLY A 157 -23.80 4.91 3.90
N ILE A 158 -24.39 4.10 3.02
CA ILE A 158 -24.21 2.64 2.98
C ILE A 158 -22.73 2.29 2.75
N LEU A 159 -22.06 2.91 1.79
CA LEU A 159 -20.63 2.67 1.53
C LEU A 159 -19.76 3.05 2.74
N ARG A 160 -20.10 4.11 3.48
CA ARG A 160 -19.38 4.50 4.70
C ARG A 160 -19.63 3.53 5.86
N GLU A 161 -20.83 2.96 5.94
CA GLU A 161 -21.17 1.91 6.92
C GLU A 161 -20.43 0.60 6.60
N GLU A 162 -20.52 0.11 5.36
CA GLU A 162 -19.87 -1.12 4.89
C GLU A 162 -18.33 -1.06 4.95
N LEU A 163 -17.73 0.08 4.59
CA LEU A 163 -16.27 0.24 4.56
C LEU A 163 -15.67 0.62 5.92
N TYR A 164 -16.38 1.42 6.74
CA TYR A 164 -15.76 2.18 7.83
C TYR A 164 -16.49 2.17 9.19
N GLN A 165 -17.59 1.43 9.36
CA GLN A 165 -18.21 1.06 10.67
C GLN A 165 -18.22 2.16 11.76
N GLY A 166 -18.63 3.39 11.43
CA GLY A 166 -18.52 4.55 12.34
C GLY A 166 -19.65 5.57 12.22
N ASP A 167 -19.70 6.48 13.19
CA ASP A 167 -20.84 7.33 13.55
C ASP A 167 -21.62 8.03 12.42
N ALA A 168 -22.90 8.27 12.72
CA ALA A 168 -23.93 8.79 11.84
C ALA A 168 -23.47 10.04 11.04
N PHE A 169 -23.37 9.87 9.72
CA PHE A 169 -23.11 10.97 8.79
C PHE A 169 -24.33 11.90 8.73
N HIS A 170 -24.15 13.16 9.12
CA HIS A 170 -25.17 14.20 8.91
C HIS A 170 -25.36 14.44 7.40
N GLN A 171 -26.51 14.01 6.89
CA GLN A 171 -26.85 13.87 5.47
C GLN A 171 -26.89 15.19 4.67
N SER A 172 -26.69 16.34 5.32
CA SER A 172 -26.98 17.68 4.81
C SER A 172 -25.77 18.53 4.44
N ASP A 173 -24.55 18.14 4.84
CA ASP A 173 -23.41 19.06 4.85
C ASP A 173 -22.88 19.37 3.45
N THR A 174 -22.75 20.67 3.12
CA THR A 174 -22.00 21.10 1.92
C THR A 174 -20.54 20.69 2.01
N HIS A 175 -20.00 20.19 0.91
CA HIS A 175 -18.59 19.85 0.74
C HIS A 175 -18.00 20.65 -0.43
N ILE A 176 -16.80 21.22 -0.23
CA ILE A 176 -16.11 22.01 -1.25
C ILE A 176 -14.74 21.39 -1.50
N PHE A 177 -14.49 21.01 -2.76
CA PHE A 177 -13.26 20.39 -3.22
C PHE A 177 -12.44 21.42 -4.01
N ILE A 178 -11.38 21.95 -3.38
CA ILE A 178 -10.53 23.02 -3.94
C ILE A 178 -9.31 22.39 -4.59
N ILE A 179 -9.20 22.49 -5.92
CA ILE A 179 -8.06 21.98 -6.69
C ILE A 179 -7.03 23.11 -6.84
N MET A 180 -6.08 23.17 -5.91
CA MET A 180 -4.93 24.06 -5.98
C MET A 180 -3.99 23.54 -7.07
N GLY A 181 -3.73 24.34 -8.10
CA GLY A 181 -3.04 23.88 -9.31
C GLY A 181 -3.96 23.37 -10.41
N ALA A 182 -5.23 23.81 -10.46
CA ALA A 182 -6.24 23.32 -11.40
C ALA A 182 -5.87 23.39 -12.90
N SER A 183 -4.97 24.30 -13.31
CA SER A 183 -4.45 24.35 -14.69
C SER A 183 -3.29 23.38 -14.96
N GLY A 184 -2.91 22.58 -13.96
CA GLY A 184 -1.78 21.65 -14.01
C GLY A 184 -2.12 20.33 -14.70
N ASP A 185 -1.08 19.64 -15.18
CA ASP A 185 -1.24 18.44 -15.98
C ASP A 185 -1.81 17.26 -15.16
N LEU A 186 -1.46 17.16 -13.87
CA LEU A 186 -2.06 16.23 -12.90
C LEU A 186 -3.57 16.52 -12.68
N ALA A 187 -3.93 17.79 -12.48
CA ALA A 187 -5.33 18.19 -12.29
C ALA A 187 -6.18 17.80 -13.51
N LYS A 188 -5.72 18.16 -14.72
CA LYS A 188 -6.38 17.87 -15.99
C LYS A 188 -6.50 16.37 -16.31
N LYS A 189 -5.44 15.59 -16.10
CA LYS A 189 -5.35 14.18 -16.54
C LYS A 189 -5.77 13.16 -15.46
N LYS A 190 -5.86 13.57 -14.20
CA LYS A 190 -6.26 12.71 -13.08
C LYS A 190 -7.33 13.32 -12.19
N ILE A 191 -7.09 14.47 -11.56
CA ILE A 191 -7.94 14.91 -10.45
C ILE A 191 -9.36 15.30 -10.90
N TYR A 192 -9.50 16.05 -12.00
CA TYR A 192 -10.81 16.37 -12.58
C TYR A 192 -11.54 15.12 -13.10
N PRO A 193 -10.92 14.21 -13.89
CA PRO A 193 -11.51 12.92 -14.24
C PRO A 193 -11.97 12.08 -13.04
N THR A 194 -11.16 12.01 -11.99
CA THR A 194 -11.46 11.25 -10.77
C THR A 194 -12.64 11.83 -10.00
N ILE A 195 -12.68 13.15 -9.75
CA ILE A 195 -13.82 13.75 -9.03
C ILE A 195 -15.10 13.71 -9.89
N TRP A 196 -14.98 13.71 -11.23
CA TRP A 196 -16.09 13.38 -12.13
C TRP A 196 -16.58 11.93 -11.96
N TRP A 197 -15.70 10.93 -11.97
CA TRP A 197 -16.12 9.53 -11.81
C TRP A 197 -16.81 9.30 -10.46
N LEU A 198 -16.27 9.85 -9.37
CA LEU A 198 -16.91 9.80 -8.05
C LEU A 198 -18.28 10.51 -8.05
N PHE A 199 -18.40 11.67 -8.71
CA PHE A 199 -19.68 12.39 -8.84
C PHE A 199 -20.72 11.56 -9.63
N ARG A 200 -20.30 11.04 -10.78
CA ARG A 200 -21.10 10.29 -11.76
C ARG A 200 -21.61 8.97 -11.19
N ASP A 201 -20.75 8.27 -10.46
CA ASP A 201 -21.03 6.98 -9.82
C ASP A 201 -21.81 7.16 -8.50
N GLY A 202 -22.11 8.41 -8.10
CA GLY A 202 -22.96 8.76 -6.96
C GLY A 202 -22.26 8.79 -5.60
N LEU A 203 -20.92 8.74 -5.60
CA LEU A 203 -20.04 8.50 -4.45
C LEU A 203 -19.62 9.79 -3.71
N LEU A 204 -20.11 10.96 -4.13
CA LEU A 204 -19.87 12.24 -3.45
C LEU A 204 -21.16 12.80 -2.86
N PRO A 205 -21.12 13.44 -1.67
CA PRO A 205 -22.25 14.13 -1.05
C PRO A 205 -23.01 15.05 -2.02
N GLU A 206 -24.33 15.14 -1.83
CA GLU A 206 -25.24 15.80 -2.75
C GLU A 206 -24.96 17.31 -2.91
N PHE A 207 -24.50 17.99 -1.86
CA PHE A 207 -24.02 19.37 -1.90
C PHE A 207 -22.50 19.49 -2.07
N THR A 208 -21.93 18.73 -3.02
CA THR A 208 -20.52 18.89 -3.42
C THR A 208 -20.35 19.96 -4.50
N PHE A 209 -19.38 20.86 -4.30
CA PHE A 209 -18.91 21.87 -5.26
C PHE A 209 -17.40 21.74 -5.52
N ILE A 210 -16.95 22.13 -6.72
CA ILE A 210 -15.55 22.07 -7.13
C ILE A 210 -15.04 23.49 -7.42
N VAL A 211 -13.89 23.86 -6.85
CA VAL A 211 -13.25 25.17 -7.03
C VAL A 211 -11.83 24.97 -7.57
N GLY A 212 -11.60 25.33 -8.83
CA GLY A 212 -10.24 25.34 -9.40
C GLY A 212 -9.49 26.62 -9.01
N TYR A 213 -8.22 26.50 -8.61
CA TYR A 213 -7.37 27.65 -8.28
C TYR A 213 -5.99 27.57 -8.93
N ALA A 214 -5.61 28.55 -9.74
CA ALA A 214 -4.23 28.72 -10.22
C ALA A 214 -3.93 30.15 -10.73
N ARG A 215 -2.66 30.37 -11.08
CA ARG A 215 -2.15 31.65 -11.61
C ARG A 215 -2.69 32.04 -12.99
N SER A 216 -3.12 31.05 -13.77
CA SER A 216 -3.71 31.28 -15.10
C SER A 216 -5.06 31.97 -14.99
N ARG A 217 -5.43 32.77 -15.98
CA ARG A 217 -6.78 33.33 -16.12
C ARG A 217 -7.58 32.40 -17.03
N LEU A 218 -8.31 31.46 -16.44
CA LEU A 218 -9.13 30.45 -17.13
C LEU A 218 -10.59 30.56 -16.70
N THR A 219 -11.48 30.02 -17.54
CA THR A 219 -12.90 29.81 -17.22
C THR A 219 -13.18 28.33 -16.95
N VAL A 220 -14.37 28.01 -16.43
CA VAL A 220 -14.84 26.61 -16.33
C VAL A 220 -14.95 25.95 -17.70
N ALA A 221 -15.24 26.71 -18.77
CA ALA A 221 -15.25 26.19 -20.13
C ALA A 221 -13.84 25.78 -20.62
N ASP A 222 -12.80 26.51 -20.24
CA ASP A 222 -11.41 26.14 -20.54
C ASP A 222 -10.98 24.88 -19.78
N ILE A 223 -11.36 24.77 -18.49
CA ILE A 223 -11.12 23.57 -17.68
C ILE A 223 -11.82 22.37 -18.31
N ARG A 224 -13.13 22.49 -18.63
CA ARG A 224 -13.92 21.46 -19.30
C ARG A 224 -13.25 21.00 -20.60
N LYS A 225 -12.95 21.92 -21.51
CA LYS A 225 -12.27 21.66 -22.79
C LYS A 225 -10.93 20.93 -22.62
N GLN A 226 -10.24 21.14 -21.51
CA GLN A 226 -8.96 20.49 -21.20
C GLN A 226 -9.10 19.13 -20.51
N SER A 227 -10.09 18.93 -19.63
CA SER A 227 -10.21 17.73 -18.80
C SER A 227 -11.23 16.70 -19.31
N GLU A 228 -12.32 17.12 -19.95
CA GLU A 228 -13.37 16.25 -20.50
C GLU A 228 -12.83 15.14 -21.44
N PRO A 229 -11.80 15.35 -22.29
CA PRO A 229 -11.17 14.27 -23.06
C PRO A 229 -10.61 13.11 -22.22
N PHE A 230 -10.31 13.33 -20.94
CA PHE A 230 -9.82 12.32 -20.01
C PHE A 230 -10.95 11.69 -19.16
N PHE A 231 -12.17 12.24 -19.19
CA PHE A 231 -13.32 11.75 -18.43
C PHE A 231 -13.86 10.43 -18.95
N LYS A 232 -13.65 10.12 -20.25
CA LYS A 232 -14.24 8.97 -20.96
C LYS A 232 -15.78 8.91 -20.83
N ALA A 233 -16.42 10.08 -20.77
CA ALA A 233 -17.86 10.17 -20.58
C ALA A 233 -18.63 9.65 -21.79
N THR A 234 -19.78 9.01 -21.56
CA THR A 234 -20.64 8.49 -22.64
C THR A 234 -21.72 9.51 -23.05
N PRO A 235 -22.37 9.38 -24.22
CA PRO A 235 -23.43 10.29 -24.65
C PRO A 235 -24.60 10.38 -23.66
N GLU A 236 -24.91 9.28 -22.97
CA GLU A 236 -25.99 9.15 -21.99
C GLU A 236 -25.65 9.87 -20.67
N GLU A 237 -24.36 10.04 -20.36
CA GLU A 237 -23.88 10.72 -19.16
C GLU A 237 -23.93 12.26 -19.30
N LYS A 238 -24.21 12.79 -20.49
CA LYS A 238 -24.20 14.23 -20.78
C LYS A 238 -25.00 15.08 -19.77
N PRO A 239 -26.24 14.73 -19.35
CA PRO A 239 -26.97 15.52 -18.36
C PRO A 239 -26.27 15.60 -16.99
N LYS A 240 -25.67 14.50 -16.52
CA LYS A 240 -24.85 14.48 -15.29
C LYS A 240 -23.59 15.33 -15.47
N LEU A 241 -23.02 15.37 -16.67
CA LEU A 241 -21.81 16.13 -16.97
C LEU A 241 -22.07 17.64 -17.00
N GLU A 242 -23.22 18.09 -17.53
CA GLU A 242 -23.66 19.48 -17.37
C GLU A 242 -23.92 19.83 -15.89
N GLU A 243 -24.56 18.94 -15.12
CA GLU A 243 -24.78 19.14 -13.66
C GLU A 243 -23.45 19.24 -12.88
N PHE A 244 -22.47 18.40 -13.22
CA PHE A 244 -21.13 18.46 -12.65
C PHE A 244 -20.45 19.80 -12.96
N PHE A 245 -20.44 20.25 -14.22
CA PHE A 245 -19.82 21.52 -14.56
C PHE A 245 -20.57 22.76 -14.05
N ALA A 246 -21.90 22.67 -13.83
CA ALA A 246 -22.66 23.71 -13.12
C ALA A 246 -22.24 23.85 -11.64
N ARG A 247 -21.66 22.81 -11.03
CA ARG A 247 -21.08 22.82 -9.68
C ARG A 247 -19.57 23.14 -9.66
N ASN A 248 -18.97 23.37 -10.83
CA ASN A 248 -17.57 23.79 -10.95
C ASN A 248 -17.45 25.32 -11.01
N SER A 249 -16.37 25.84 -10.45
CA SER A 249 -16.01 27.26 -10.49
C SER A 249 -14.49 27.41 -10.54
N TYR A 250 -13.99 28.60 -10.88
CA TYR A 250 -12.55 28.86 -11.01
C TYR A 250 -12.17 30.25 -10.48
N VAL A 251 -11.08 30.32 -9.72
CA VAL A 251 -10.53 31.56 -9.16
C VAL A 251 -9.07 31.69 -9.59
N SER A 252 -8.69 32.88 -10.08
CA SER A 252 -7.32 33.18 -10.52
C SER A 252 -6.53 33.94 -9.44
N GLY A 253 -5.33 33.48 -9.12
CA GLY A 253 -4.53 34.03 -8.02
C GLY A 253 -3.10 33.47 -7.93
N GLN A 254 -2.22 34.15 -7.20
CA GLN A 254 -0.86 33.68 -6.91
C GLN A 254 -0.83 32.78 -5.66
N TYR A 255 0.21 31.96 -5.51
CA TYR A 255 0.32 30.96 -4.43
C TYR A 255 0.89 31.53 -3.12
N ASP A 256 1.31 32.79 -3.15
CA ASP A 256 2.05 33.54 -2.13
C ASP A 256 1.41 34.91 -1.81
N ASP A 257 0.36 35.32 -2.54
CA ASP A 257 -0.39 36.57 -2.33
C ASP A 257 -1.64 36.35 -1.47
N THR A 258 -1.63 36.85 -0.24
CA THR A 258 -2.76 36.74 0.70
C THR A 258 -4.05 37.34 0.14
N ALA A 259 -4.00 38.44 -0.62
CA ALA A 259 -5.20 39.02 -1.23
C ALA A 259 -5.83 38.09 -2.28
N SER A 260 -5.04 37.21 -2.91
CA SER A 260 -5.56 36.15 -3.79
C SER A 260 -6.26 35.03 -3.02
N TYR A 261 -5.87 34.77 -1.77
CA TYR A 261 -6.54 33.81 -0.88
C TYR A 261 -7.78 34.41 -0.21
N GLU A 262 -7.80 35.72 0.05
CA GLU A 262 -9.02 36.42 0.48
C GLU A 262 -10.12 36.30 -0.57
N ARG A 263 -9.80 36.58 -1.85
CA ARG A 263 -10.75 36.38 -2.97
C ARG A 263 -11.21 34.92 -3.10
N LEU A 264 -10.32 33.95 -2.89
CA LEU A 264 -10.67 32.53 -2.86
C LEU A 264 -11.62 32.20 -1.70
N ASN A 265 -11.37 32.71 -0.49
CA ASN A 265 -12.24 32.50 0.67
C ASN A 265 -13.61 33.18 0.48
N SER A 266 -13.67 34.42 -0.01
CA SER A 266 -14.92 35.10 -0.35
C SER A 266 -15.74 34.33 -1.40
N HIS A 267 -15.08 33.80 -2.44
CA HIS A 267 -15.73 32.93 -3.42
C HIS A 267 -16.29 31.66 -2.79
N ILE A 268 -15.47 30.94 -2.01
CA ILE A 268 -15.88 29.72 -1.29
C ILE A 268 -17.08 30.01 -0.36
N ASN A 269 -17.05 31.13 0.38
CA ASN A 269 -18.14 31.55 1.26
C ASN A 269 -19.44 31.91 0.52
N SER A 270 -19.35 32.31 -0.76
CA SER A 270 -20.51 32.68 -1.59
C SER A 270 -21.27 31.49 -2.18
N LEU A 271 -20.68 30.28 -2.12
CA LEU A 271 -21.35 29.03 -2.51
C LEU A 271 -22.44 28.64 -1.48
N HIS A 272 -23.32 27.71 -1.84
CA HIS A 272 -24.40 27.25 -0.97
C HIS A 272 -23.88 26.74 0.38
N GLN A 273 -24.25 27.40 1.49
CA GLN A 273 -23.72 27.16 2.84
C GLN A 273 -22.18 27.24 2.95
N GLY A 274 -21.51 27.99 2.07
CA GLY A 274 -20.06 27.98 1.89
C GLY A 274 -19.24 28.32 3.15
N THR A 275 -19.79 29.14 4.06
CA THR A 275 -19.18 29.45 5.37
C THR A 275 -19.13 28.25 6.30
N GLN A 276 -20.13 27.37 6.24
CA GLN A 276 -20.27 26.19 7.10
C GLN A 276 -19.62 24.95 6.50
N ALA A 277 -19.45 24.94 5.18
CA ALA A 277 -19.03 23.79 4.39
C ALA A 277 -17.72 23.14 4.86
N ASN A 278 -17.66 21.82 4.68
CA ASN A 278 -16.46 21.02 4.81
C ASN A 278 -15.51 21.30 3.62
N ARG A 279 -14.23 21.58 3.90
CA ARG A 279 -13.26 22.05 2.88
C ARG A 279 -12.12 21.05 2.71
N LEU A 280 -11.96 20.57 1.48
CA LEU A 280 -10.90 19.65 1.07
C LEU A 280 -10.01 20.35 0.03
N PHE A 281 -8.77 20.66 0.40
CA PHE A 281 -7.80 21.30 -0.50
C PHE A 281 -6.85 20.26 -1.10
N TYR A 282 -6.90 20.07 -2.42
CA TYR A 282 -6.00 19.18 -3.15
C TYR A 282 -4.80 19.98 -3.68
N LEU A 283 -3.57 19.68 -3.23
CA LEU A 283 -2.35 20.39 -3.64
C LEU A 283 -1.71 19.74 -4.88
N ALA A 284 -2.35 19.91 -6.05
CA ALA A 284 -1.83 19.47 -7.35
C ALA A 284 -0.74 20.43 -7.89
N LEU A 285 0.27 20.68 -7.05
CA LEU A 285 1.30 21.72 -7.20
C LEU A 285 2.72 21.14 -7.06
N PRO A 286 3.75 21.83 -7.58
CA PRO A 286 5.12 21.49 -7.28
C PRO A 286 5.43 21.71 -5.78
N PRO A 287 6.34 20.92 -5.19
CA PRO A 287 6.65 20.99 -3.76
C PRO A 287 7.22 22.35 -3.32
N THR A 288 7.82 23.09 -4.25
CA THR A 288 8.43 24.41 -4.01
C THR A 288 7.45 25.50 -3.56
N VAL A 289 6.13 25.31 -3.72
CA VAL A 289 5.11 26.24 -3.23
C VAL A 289 4.31 25.71 -2.04
N TYR A 290 4.56 24.48 -1.55
CA TYR A 290 3.77 23.88 -0.47
C TYR A 290 3.81 24.71 0.82
N GLU A 291 4.96 25.26 1.20
CA GLU A 291 5.10 26.07 2.42
C GLU A 291 4.20 27.34 2.37
N ALA A 292 4.27 28.11 1.27
CA ALA A 292 3.45 29.31 1.06
C ALA A 292 1.95 29.02 0.92
N VAL A 293 1.59 27.95 0.20
CA VAL A 293 0.19 27.56 -0.05
C VAL A 293 -0.49 27.09 1.22
N THR A 294 0.17 26.22 2.00
CA THR A 294 -0.39 25.71 3.26
C THR A 294 -0.54 26.82 4.30
N LYS A 295 0.41 27.77 4.35
CA LYS A 295 0.31 28.98 5.17
C LYS A 295 -0.94 29.80 4.83
N ASN A 296 -1.08 30.23 3.56
CA ASN A 296 -2.21 31.07 3.17
C ASN A 296 -3.58 30.35 3.28
N ILE A 297 -3.64 29.03 3.05
CA ILE A 297 -4.85 28.23 3.33
C ILE A 297 -5.21 28.33 4.83
N ARG A 298 -4.24 28.12 5.72
CA ARG A 298 -4.46 28.15 7.18
C ARG A 298 -4.85 29.52 7.69
N GLU A 299 -4.25 30.58 7.15
CA GLU A 299 -4.50 31.96 7.58
C GLU A 299 -5.82 32.51 7.04
N THR A 300 -6.24 32.12 5.83
CA THR A 300 -7.32 32.82 5.10
C THR A 300 -8.51 31.96 4.69
N CYS A 301 -8.34 30.65 4.45
CA CYS A 301 -9.36 29.82 3.79
C CYS A 301 -10.01 28.74 4.68
N MET A 302 -9.74 28.70 5.97
CA MET A 302 -10.28 27.68 6.88
C MET A 302 -11.77 27.90 7.18
N SER A 303 -12.59 26.86 6.99
CA SER A 303 -13.94 26.76 7.55
C SER A 303 -13.89 26.81 9.07
N GLN A 304 -14.82 27.53 9.71
CA GLN A 304 -14.86 27.69 11.16
C GLN A 304 -15.76 26.65 11.86
N THR A 305 -16.62 25.96 11.10
CA THR A 305 -17.51 24.90 11.63
C THR A 305 -17.34 23.57 10.91
N GLY A 306 -17.17 23.58 9.59
CA GLY A 306 -16.88 22.38 8.81
C GLY A 306 -15.43 21.90 9.03
N TRP A 307 -15.18 20.62 8.78
CA TRP A 307 -13.82 20.11 8.80
C TRP A 307 -12.98 20.70 7.66
N ASN A 308 -11.67 20.77 7.88
CA ASN A 308 -10.70 21.23 6.90
C ASN A 308 -9.63 20.15 6.73
N ARG A 309 -9.44 19.65 5.50
CA ARG A 309 -8.45 18.61 5.16
C ARG A 309 -7.59 19.06 3.97
N ILE A 310 -6.31 18.72 4.00
CA ILE A 310 -5.36 18.98 2.92
C ILE A 310 -4.82 17.67 2.35
N ILE A 311 -4.91 17.49 1.03
CA ILE A 311 -4.27 16.39 0.30
C ILE A 311 -2.95 16.90 -0.28
N VAL A 312 -1.85 16.22 0.05
CA VAL A 312 -0.49 16.61 -0.34
C VAL A 312 0.14 15.48 -1.17
N GLU A 313 0.77 15.86 -2.27
CA GLU A 313 1.40 14.93 -3.23
C GLU A 313 2.91 14.75 -3.00
N LYS A 314 3.47 13.65 -3.50
CA LYS A 314 4.92 13.43 -3.49
C LYS A 314 5.63 14.39 -4.48
N PRO A 315 6.87 14.85 -4.23
CA PRO A 315 7.80 14.39 -3.20
C PRO A 315 7.73 15.16 -1.88
N PHE A 316 7.70 14.41 -0.77
CA PHE A 316 7.75 14.96 0.58
C PHE A 316 9.22 15.14 1.03
N GLY A 317 9.91 16.12 0.44
CA GLY A 317 11.37 16.30 0.60
C GLY A 317 12.22 15.39 -0.32
N ARG A 318 13.54 15.42 -0.11
CA ARG A 318 14.55 14.60 -0.81
C ARG A 318 15.39 13.75 0.16
N ASP A 319 15.30 14.00 1.46
CA ASP A 319 15.98 13.30 2.54
C ASP A 319 15.27 13.60 3.87
N LEU A 320 15.76 13.01 4.96
CA LEU A 320 15.21 13.22 6.31
C LEU A 320 15.17 14.71 6.69
N GLN A 321 16.22 15.50 6.42
CA GLN A 321 16.29 16.90 6.84
C GLN A 321 15.28 17.79 6.09
N SER A 322 15.17 17.63 4.77
CA SER A 322 14.23 18.38 3.94
C SER A 322 12.78 17.94 4.14
N SER A 323 12.55 16.65 4.42
CA SER A 323 11.23 16.14 4.82
C SER A 323 10.82 16.64 6.20
N ASP A 324 11.73 16.64 7.18
CA ASP A 324 11.50 17.18 8.52
C ASP A 324 11.10 18.66 8.45
N ARG A 325 11.79 19.49 7.64
CA ARG A 325 11.42 20.91 7.49
C ARG A 325 9.99 21.07 6.96
N LEU A 326 9.65 20.37 5.87
CA LEU A 326 8.32 20.42 5.27
C LEU A 326 7.24 19.91 6.23
N SER A 327 7.53 18.83 6.97
CA SER A 327 6.60 18.21 7.91
C SER A 327 6.36 19.10 9.12
N ASN A 328 7.42 19.66 9.72
CA ASN A 328 7.33 20.62 10.83
C ASN A 328 6.55 21.88 10.43
N HIS A 329 6.75 22.40 9.22
CA HIS A 329 5.97 23.52 8.69
C HIS A 329 4.47 23.17 8.62
N ILE A 330 4.12 22.08 7.94
CA ILE A 330 2.70 21.69 7.77
C ILE A 330 2.05 21.35 9.11
N SER A 331 2.73 20.61 9.99
CA SER A 331 2.21 20.23 11.31
C SER A 331 2.12 21.40 12.31
N SER A 332 2.79 22.54 12.05
CA SER A 332 2.57 23.78 12.80
C SER A 332 1.26 24.50 12.41
N LEU A 333 0.70 24.17 11.24
CA LEU A 333 -0.49 24.79 10.64
C LEU A 333 -1.71 23.87 10.65
N PHE A 334 -1.53 22.54 10.59
CA PHE A 334 -2.58 21.53 10.49
C PHE A 334 -2.31 20.38 11.47
N ARG A 335 -3.35 19.86 12.11
CA ARG A 335 -3.24 18.62 12.90
C ARG A 335 -3.11 17.41 11.98
N GLU A 336 -2.60 16.28 12.48
CA GLU A 336 -2.39 15.07 11.67
C GLU A 336 -3.70 14.52 11.06
N ASP A 337 -4.84 14.63 11.77
CA ASP A 337 -6.17 14.24 11.28
C ASP A 337 -6.69 15.12 10.11
N GLN A 338 -5.97 16.19 9.78
CA GLN A 338 -6.24 17.09 8.66
C GLN A 338 -5.31 16.86 7.47
N ILE A 339 -4.24 16.06 7.62
CA ILE A 339 -3.18 15.92 6.61
C ILE A 339 -3.26 14.55 5.92
N TYR A 340 -3.43 14.57 4.60
CA TYR A 340 -3.62 13.37 3.77
C TYR A 340 -2.50 13.28 2.73
N ARG A 341 -1.36 12.69 3.11
CA ARG A 341 -0.19 12.51 2.23
C ARG A 341 -0.41 11.31 1.31
N ILE A 342 -0.50 11.53 0.01
CA ILE A 342 -0.74 10.47 -0.97
C ILE A 342 0.53 9.63 -1.17
N ASP A 343 0.37 8.33 -0.94
CA ASP A 343 1.03 7.32 -1.75
C ASP A 343 -0.05 6.58 -2.56
N HIS A 344 -0.07 6.80 -3.89
CA HIS A 344 -1.08 6.22 -4.77
C HIS A 344 -0.99 4.68 -4.93
N TYR A 345 0.01 4.01 -4.34
CA TYR A 345 -0.01 2.54 -4.22
C TYR A 345 -0.94 2.07 -3.10
N LEU A 346 -1.16 2.85 -2.04
CA LEU A 346 -2.09 2.51 -0.95
C LEU A 346 -3.57 2.51 -1.40
N GLY A 347 -3.89 3.22 -2.49
CA GLY A 347 -5.20 3.19 -3.13
C GLY A 347 -5.43 2.01 -4.09
N LYS A 348 -4.45 1.12 -4.30
CA LYS A 348 -4.58 -0.01 -5.23
C LYS A 348 -5.27 -1.19 -4.55
N GLU A 349 -6.28 -1.75 -5.22
CA GLU A 349 -7.06 -2.92 -4.81
C GLU A 349 -6.22 -4.03 -4.14
N MET A 350 -5.19 -4.51 -4.84
CA MET A 350 -4.35 -5.62 -4.37
C MET A 350 -3.38 -5.25 -3.24
N VAL A 351 -3.13 -3.97 -3.00
CA VAL A 351 -2.32 -3.49 -1.87
C VAL A 351 -3.18 -3.45 -0.61
N GLN A 352 -4.42 -2.96 -0.71
CA GLN A 352 -5.38 -2.99 0.40
C GLN A 352 -5.75 -4.44 0.79
N ASN A 353 -5.90 -5.32 -0.20
CA ASN A 353 -6.17 -6.75 0.03
C ASN A 353 -5.06 -7.47 0.83
N LEU A 354 -3.85 -6.91 0.96
CA LEU A 354 -2.79 -7.50 1.79
C LEU A 354 -3.25 -7.70 3.25
N MET A 355 -3.98 -6.75 3.84
CA MET A 355 -4.46 -6.87 5.21
C MET A 355 -5.54 -7.96 5.35
N VAL A 356 -6.47 -8.04 4.40
CA VAL A 356 -7.55 -9.04 4.39
C VAL A 356 -6.98 -10.45 4.20
N LEU A 357 -6.08 -10.63 3.22
CA LEU A 357 -5.36 -11.88 2.99
C LEU A 357 -4.61 -12.35 4.25
N ARG A 358 -3.92 -11.44 4.96
CA ARG A 358 -3.14 -11.79 6.16
C ARG A 358 -3.99 -12.09 7.40
N PHE A 359 -4.99 -11.25 7.68
CA PHE A 359 -5.62 -11.20 9.01
C PHE A 359 -7.04 -11.78 9.10
N ALA A 360 -7.72 -12.00 7.97
CA ALA A 360 -9.00 -12.73 7.92
C ALA A 360 -8.84 -14.24 7.64
N ASN A 361 -7.71 -14.66 7.06
CA ASN A 361 -7.55 -16.03 6.55
C ASN A 361 -6.67 -16.89 7.48
N ARG A 362 -7.29 -17.87 8.15
CA ARG A 362 -6.60 -18.79 9.09
C ARG A 362 -5.50 -19.63 8.44
N ILE A 363 -5.54 -19.84 7.11
CA ILE A 363 -4.50 -20.56 6.35
C ILE A 363 -3.18 -19.78 6.25
N PHE A 364 -3.22 -18.44 6.23
CA PHE A 364 -2.02 -17.61 6.05
C PHE A 364 -1.39 -17.18 7.38
N GLY A 365 -2.19 -16.97 8.43
CA GLY A 365 -1.70 -16.49 9.73
C GLY A 365 -0.54 -17.28 10.35
N PRO A 366 -0.61 -18.64 10.47
CA PRO A 366 0.45 -19.45 11.08
C PRO A 366 1.76 -19.50 10.30
N ILE A 367 1.73 -19.23 8.99
CA ILE A 367 2.89 -19.33 8.09
C ILE A 367 3.50 -17.97 7.73
N TRP A 368 3.01 -16.87 8.31
CA TRP A 368 3.46 -15.50 8.02
C TRP A 368 4.58 -15.05 8.97
N ASN A 369 5.66 -15.82 9.04
CA ASN A 369 6.76 -15.66 9.99
C ASN A 369 8.07 -16.26 9.44
N ARG A 370 9.18 -15.95 10.10
CA ARG A 370 10.53 -16.47 9.82
C ARG A 370 10.66 -17.99 9.81
N ASP A 371 9.80 -18.72 10.51
CA ASP A 371 9.86 -20.19 10.56
C ASP A 371 9.43 -20.82 9.24
N ASN A 372 8.55 -20.13 8.50
CA ASN A 372 7.97 -20.61 7.25
C ASN A 372 8.46 -19.82 6.03
N VAL A 373 8.72 -18.51 6.15
CA VAL A 373 9.18 -17.64 5.05
C VAL A 373 10.70 -17.66 4.95
N ALA A 374 11.24 -17.93 3.76
CA ALA A 374 12.66 -17.85 3.47
C ALA A 374 13.10 -16.45 3.05
N CYS A 375 12.30 -15.77 2.22
CA CYS A 375 12.52 -14.37 1.82
C CYS A 375 11.23 -13.71 1.31
N VAL A 376 11.21 -12.38 1.33
CA VAL A 376 10.14 -11.54 0.75
C VAL A 376 10.72 -10.72 -0.39
N ILE A 377 10.01 -10.63 -1.52
CA ILE A 377 10.40 -9.85 -2.69
C ILE A 377 9.29 -8.86 -3.03
N LEU A 378 9.65 -7.59 -3.18
CA LEU A 378 8.79 -6.47 -3.51
C LEU A 378 9.30 -5.86 -4.81
N THR A 379 8.54 -6.06 -5.89
CA THR A 379 8.95 -5.76 -7.26
C THR A 379 8.13 -4.62 -7.85
N PHE A 380 8.80 -3.67 -8.51
CA PHE A 380 8.20 -2.65 -9.38
C PHE A 380 8.99 -2.58 -10.69
N LYS A 381 8.32 -2.63 -11.84
CA LYS A 381 8.98 -2.65 -13.16
C LYS A 381 8.16 -1.83 -14.16
N GLU A 382 8.86 -0.97 -14.90
CA GLU A 382 8.31 -0.19 -16.01
C GLU A 382 9.09 -0.52 -17.30
N PRO A 383 8.42 -0.77 -18.44
CA PRO A 383 9.06 -1.10 -19.72
C PRO A 383 9.35 0.13 -20.60
N PHE A 384 8.98 1.32 -20.12
CA PHE A 384 9.30 2.62 -20.69
C PHE A 384 10.47 3.25 -19.92
N GLY A 385 11.17 4.20 -20.53
CA GLY A 385 12.29 4.92 -19.94
C GLY A 385 11.84 6.12 -19.10
N THR A 386 12.54 7.25 -19.22
CA THR A 386 12.11 8.53 -18.64
C THR A 386 11.17 9.33 -19.53
N GLU A 387 10.95 8.93 -20.79
CA GLU A 387 9.99 9.52 -21.72
C GLU A 387 10.14 11.06 -21.85
N GLY A 388 11.37 11.53 -22.07
CA GLY A 388 11.70 12.96 -22.21
C GLY A 388 11.60 13.77 -20.92
N ARG A 389 11.50 13.11 -19.75
CA ARG A 389 11.50 13.74 -18.42
C ARG A 389 12.75 13.36 -17.61
N GLY A 390 13.82 12.95 -18.29
CA GLY A 390 15.06 12.46 -17.68
C GLY A 390 15.68 13.45 -16.69
N GLY A 391 15.69 14.74 -16.99
CA GLY A 391 16.23 15.79 -16.11
C GLY A 391 15.45 15.98 -14.81
N TYR A 392 14.12 15.83 -14.81
CA TYR A 392 13.34 15.82 -13.57
C TYR A 392 13.61 14.55 -12.75
N PHE A 393 13.77 13.40 -13.42
CA PHE A 393 14.11 12.16 -12.75
C PHE A 393 15.54 12.18 -12.17
N ASP A 394 16.47 12.88 -12.81
CA ASP A 394 17.88 12.99 -12.40
C ASP A 394 18.05 13.57 -11.00
N GLU A 395 17.20 14.53 -10.62
CA GLU A 395 17.20 15.12 -9.28
C GLU A 395 16.83 14.13 -8.14
N PHE A 396 16.17 13.02 -8.46
CA PHE A 396 15.58 12.13 -7.46
C PHE A 396 16.14 10.69 -7.53
N GLY A 397 16.26 10.12 -8.73
CA GLY A 397 16.63 8.73 -8.95
C GLY A 397 15.57 7.73 -8.47
N ILE A 398 15.75 6.46 -8.86
CA ILE A 398 14.74 5.40 -8.68
C ILE A 398 14.39 5.13 -7.20
N ILE A 399 15.34 5.31 -6.28
CA ILE A 399 15.13 5.06 -4.84
C ILE A 399 14.10 6.05 -4.28
N ARG A 400 14.18 7.34 -4.66
CA ARG A 400 13.22 8.36 -4.24
C ARG A 400 11.92 8.32 -5.03
N ASP A 401 11.97 8.00 -6.32
CA ASP A 401 10.74 7.89 -7.13
C ASP A 401 9.86 6.71 -6.66
N VAL A 402 10.44 5.55 -6.33
CA VAL A 402 9.66 4.31 -6.16
C VAL A 402 9.96 3.52 -4.87
N MET A 403 11.21 3.49 -4.41
CA MET A 403 11.60 2.54 -3.35
C MET A 403 11.22 3.03 -1.94
N GLN A 404 11.57 4.27 -1.61
CA GLN A 404 11.34 4.89 -0.30
C GLN A 404 9.85 5.06 0.04
N ASN A 405 9.00 5.13 -0.99
CA ASN A 405 7.55 5.23 -0.89
C ASN A 405 6.87 3.90 -1.29
N HIS A 406 6.59 3.68 -2.57
CA HIS A 406 5.69 2.62 -3.04
C HIS A 406 6.10 1.20 -2.60
N LEU A 407 7.40 0.85 -2.68
CA LEU A 407 7.86 -0.46 -2.21
C LEU A 407 7.87 -0.57 -0.68
N LEU A 408 8.28 0.48 0.04
CA LEU A 408 8.31 0.48 1.50
C LEU A 408 6.90 0.46 2.13
N GLN A 409 5.92 1.09 1.49
CA GLN A 409 4.51 0.99 1.88
C GLN A 409 3.98 -0.45 1.77
N MET A 410 4.31 -1.15 0.67
CA MET A 410 3.98 -2.58 0.53
C MET A 410 4.75 -3.44 1.55
N LEU A 411 6.00 -3.10 1.89
CA LEU A 411 6.74 -3.76 2.96
C LEU A 411 5.99 -3.67 4.29
N CYS A 412 5.52 -2.48 4.67
CA CYS A 412 4.80 -2.29 5.94
C CYS A 412 3.57 -3.19 6.03
N LEU A 413 2.73 -3.21 4.99
CA LEU A 413 1.50 -4.03 4.95
C LEU A 413 1.79 -5.54 4.93
N VAL A 414 2.94 -5.97 4.40
CA VAL A 414 3.41 -7.37 4.46
C VAL A 414 4.01 -7.72 5.82
N ALA A 415 4.71 -6.79 6.48
CA ALA A 415 5.51 -7.08 7.66
C ALA A 415 4.81 -6.79 9.01
N MET A 416 3.84 -5.87 9.04
CA MET A 416 3.18 -5.40 10.27
C MET A 416 2.55 -6.53 11.08
N GLU A 417 2.48 -6.38 12.41
CA GLU A 417 1.67 -7.30 13.22
C GLU A 417 0.18 -7.12 12.94
N LYS A 418 -0.66 -8.00 13.48
CA LYS A 418 -2.11 -7.77 13.43
C LYS A 418 -2.44 -6.55 14.31
N PRO A 419 -3.04 -5.48 13.75
CA PRO A 419 -3.46 -4.32 14.53
C PRO A 419 -4.59 -4.68 15.49
N THR A 420 -4.78 -3.85 16.52
CA THR A 420 -5.81 -4.03 17.56
C THR A 420 -7.23 -3.90 16.99
N SER A 421 -7.47 -2.94 16.10
CA SER A 421 -8.69 -2.82 15.30
C SER A 421 -8.37 -2.54 13.81
N THR A 422 -9.38 -2.16 13.03
CA THR A 422 -9.24 -1.57 11.69
C THR A 422 -9.32 -0.04 11.70
N ASP A 423 -9.13 0.61 12.86
CA ASP A 423 -9.07 2.06 12.95
C ASP A 423 -7.82 2.61 12.26
N SER A 424 -7.93 3.84 11.74
CA SER A 424 -6.87 4.42 10.90
C SER A 424 -5.53 4.59 11.62
N ASP A 425 -5.50 4.71 12.95
CA ASP A 425 -4.24 4.83 13.71
C ASP A 425 -3.72 3.50 14.23
N ASP A 426 -4.56 2.57 14.67
CA ASP A 426 -4.16 1.19 15.00
C ASP A 426 -3.40 0.52 13.84
N VAL A 427 -3.86 0.73 12.61
CA VAL A 427 -3.18 0.25 11.40
C VAL A 427 -1.87 0.99 11.13
N ARG A 428 -1.84 2.33 11.31
CA ARG A 428 -0.64 3.14 11.06
C ARG A 428 0.45 2.94 12.12
N ASP A 429 0.08 2.72 13.38
CA ASP A 429 1.01 2.40 14.46
C ASP A 429 1.78 1.11 14.17
N GLU A 430 1.10 0.05 13.71
CA GLU A 430 1.77 -1.20 13.35
C GLU A 430 2.62 -1.09 12.06
N LYS A 431 2.26 -0.21 11.11
CA LYS A 431 3.15 0.15 9.98
C LYS A 431 4.41 0.86 10.47
N VAL A 432 4.27 1.88 11.32
CA VAL A 432 5.40 2.65 11.88
C VAL A 432 6.29 1.77 12.76
N LYS A 433 5.71 0.84 13.53
CA LYS A 433 6.40 -0.14 14.36
C LYS A 433 7.28 -1.07 13.54
N VAL A 434 6.89 -1.45 12.32
CA VAL A 434 7.80 -2.13 11.38
C VAL A 434 8.99 -1.25 11.03
N LEU A 435 8.75 -0.02 10.56
CA LEU A 435 9.82 0.87 10.08
C LEU A 435 10.86 1.19 11.15
N LYS A 436 10.43 1.36 12.41
CA LYS A 436 11.31 1.56 13.57
C LYS A 436 12.22 0.35 13.86
N ASN A 437 11.87 -0.84 13.38
CA ASN A 437 12.69 -2.06 13.45
C ASN A 437 13.46 -2.33 12.14
N ILE A 438 13.65 -1.33 11.27
CA ILE A 438 14.52 -1.43 10.07
C ILE A 438 15.75 -0.54 10.26
N SER A 439 16.94 -1.16 10.26
CA SER A 439 18.22 -0.46 10.19
C SER A 439 18.42 0.33 8.90
N GLU A 440 19.29 1.34 8.96
CA GLU A 440 19.70 2.14 7.81
C GLU A 440 20.37 1.28 6.71
N VAL A 441 20.10 1.60 5.45
CA VAL A 441 20.57 0.77 4.32
C VAL A 441 22.08 0.87 4.13
N LYS A 442 22.75 -0.28 4.17
CA LYS A 442 24.20 -0.41 3.97
C LYS A 442 24.51 -0.76 2.51
N ALA A 443 25.47 -0.08 1.89
CA ALA A 443 25.80 -0.21 0.47
C ALA A 443 26.13 -1.65 0.01
N ASN A 444 26.63 -2.53 0.90
CA ASN A 444 26.89 -3.93 0.58
C ASN A 444 25.63 -4.75 0.23
N ASN A 445 24.45 -4.26 0.60
CA ASN A 445 23.13 -4.84 0.29
C ASN A 445 22.40 -4.08 -0.84
N VAL A 446 23.12 -3.31 -1.66
CA VAL A 446 22.59 -2.47 -2.73
C VAL A 446 23.25 -2.82 -4.06
N VAL A 447 22.46 -2.92 -5.12
CA VAL A 447 22.90 -2.94 -6.53
C VAL A 447 22.17 -1.81 -7.26
N LEU A 448 22.93 -0.91 -7.88
CA LEU A 448 22.42 0.21 -8.68
C LEU A 448 22.67 -0.05 -10.17
N GLY A 449 21.73 0.34 -11.02
CA GLY A 449 21.89 0.24 -12.48
C GLY A 449 21.32 1.44 -13.23
N GLN A 450 21.81 1.64 -14.45
CA GLN A 450 21.34 2.68 -15.38
C GLN A 450 21.10 2.06 -16.76
N TYR A 451 19.99 2.40 -17.42
CA TYR A 451 19.68 1.78 -18.71
C TYR A 451 20.50 2.37 -19.86
N VAL A 452 20.97 1.49 -20.74
CA VAL A 452 21.60 1.84 -22.03
C VAL A 452 20.71 1.37 -23.18
N GLY A 453 20.82 2.03 -24.33
CA GLY A 453 20.03 1.71 -25.51
C GLY A 453 20.22 0.26 -25.96
N ASN A 454 19.16 -0.34 -26.50
CA ASN A 454 19.21 -1.65 -27.14
C ASN A 454 19.45 -1.47 -28.65
N PRO A 455 20.61 -1.87 -29.20
CA PRO A 455 20.91 -1.74 -30.63
C PRO A 455 19.96 -2.54 -31.54
N ASN A 456 19.27 -3.54 -30.98
CA ASN A 456 18.27 -4.36 -31.67
C ASN A 456 16.82 -3.97 -31.28
N GLY A 457 16.64 -2.81 -30.63
CA GLY A 457 15.32 -2.27 -30.26
C GLY A 457 14.74 -1.35 -31.33
N GLU A 458 13.52 -0.86 -31.07
CA GLU A 458 12.82 0.12 -31.91
C GLU A 458 12.37 1.32 -31.08
N GLY A 459 12.26 2.50 -31.70
CA GLY A 459 11.84 3.74 -31.04
C GLY A 459 12.70 4.08 -29.82
N GLU A 460 12.07 4.46 -28.70
CA GLU A 460 12.77 4.82 -27.46
C GLU A 460 13.62 3.67 -26.88
N ALA A 461 13.36 2.40 -27.22
CA ALA A 461 14.20 1.28 -26.77
C ALA A 461 15.63 1.32 -27.35
N THR A 462 15.86 2.08 -28.42
CA THR A 462 17.22 2.31 -28.97
C THR A 462 18.07 3.26 -28.13
N LYS A 463 17.47 3.99 -27.17
CA LYS A 463 18.12 5.06 -26.41
C LYS A 463 18.44 4.63 -24.97
N GLY A 464 19.61 5.03 -24.48
CA GLY A 464 19.99 4.96 -23.08
C GLY A 464 19.45 6.14 -22.27
N TYR A 465 19.68 6.12 -20.96
CA TYR A 465 19.31 7.24 -20.08
C TYR A 465 20.06 8.53 -20.42
N LEU A 466 21.34 8.41 -20.78
CA LEU A 466 22.20 9.54 -21.16
C LEU A 466 21.94 10.08 -22.58
N ASP A 467 21.05 9.44 -23.36
CA ASP A 467 20.61 9.92 -24.67
C ASP A 467 19.34 10.80 -24.59
N ASP A 468 18.70 10.89 -23.41
CA ASP A 468 17.66 11.89 -23.14
C ASP A 468 18.34 13.27 -23.00
N PRO A 469 18.06 14.24 -23.90
CA PRO A 469 18.78 15.52 -23.93
C PRO A 469 18.48 16.42 -22.72
N THR A 470 17.56 16.02 -21.83
CA THR A 470 17.30 16.69 -20.55
C THR A 470 18.19 16.19 -19.41
N VAL A 471 18.96 15.10 -19.61
CA VAL A 471 19.85 14.50 -18.60
C VAL A 471 21.26 15.10 -18.69
N PRO A 472 21.91 15.44 -17.56
CA PRO A 472 23.31 15.87 -17.56
C PRO A 472 24.26 14.80 -18.13
N ARG A 473 25.18 15.23 -19.00
CA ARG A 473 26.20 14.34 -19.58
C ARG A 473 27.05 13.70 -18.47
N GLY A 474 27.09 12.37 -18.44
CA GLY A 474 27.80 11.61 -17.41
C GLY A 474 27.07 11.53 -16.06
N SER A 475 25.75 11.73 -16.03
CA SER A 475 24.94 11.46 -14.83
C SER A 475 25.13 10.02 -14.34
N THR A 476 25.35 9.87 -13.04
CA THR A 476 25.41 8.58 -12.33
C THR A 476 24.07 8.18 -11.72
N THR A 477 22.96 8.84 -12.09
CA THR A 477 21.65 8.56 -11.50
C THR A 477 21.16 7.16 -11.85
N ALA A 478 20.79 6.40 -10.82
CA ALA A 478 20.29 5.04 -10.96
C ALA A 478 18.83 5.03 -11.45
N THR A 479 18.59 4.36 -12.58
CA THR A 479 17.25 4.05 -13.12
C THR A 479 16.75 2.68 -12.67
N PHE A 480 17.61 1.88 -12.05
CA PHE A 480 17.34 0.60 -11.41
C PHE A 480 18.01 0.53 -10.03
N ALA A 481 17.32 -0.06 -9.05
CA ALA A 481 17.91 -0.42 -7.76
C ALA A 481 17.34 -1.76 -7.27
N ALA A 482 18.23 -2.61 -6.75
CA ALA A 482 17.88 -3.75 -5.90
C ALA A 482 18.53 -3.55 -4.52
N VAL A 483 17.71 -3.61 -3.46
CA VAL A 483 18.12 -3.35 -2.08
C VAL A 483 17.60 -4.47 -1.17
N VAL A 484 18.41 -4.91 -0.21
CA VAL A 484 17.97 -5.87 0.82
C VAL A 484 17.85 -5.16 2.18
N LEU A 485 16.64 -5.17 2.71
CA LEU A 485 16.29 -4.74 4.06
C LEU A 485 16.07 -5.97 4.97
N TYR A 486 16.11 -5.74 6.27
CA TYR A 486 15.71 -6.70 7.31
C TYR A 486 14.79 -6.00 8.29
N VAL A 487 13.80 -6.72 8.82
CA VAL A 487 12.94 -6.24 9.92
C VAL A 487 13.40 -6.97 11.18
N GLU A 488 14.00 -6.23 12.10
CA GLU A 488 14.74 -6.74 13.26
C GLU A 488 13.78 -7.00 14.44
N ASN A 489 12.77 -7.85 14.22
CA ASN A 489 11.79 -8.26 15.22
C ASN A 489 11.58 -9.79 15.24
N GLU A 490 10.87 -10.29 16.27
CA GLU A 490 10.62 -11.72 16.47
C GLU A 490 10.00 -12.43 15.24
N ARG A 491 9.08 -11.77 14.51
CA ARG A 491 8.42 -12.35 13.33
C ARG A 491 9.37 -12.52 12.15
N TRP A 492 10.36 -11.64 11.99
CA TRP A 492 11.13 -11.48 10.75
C TRP A 492 12.65 -11.60 10.91
N GLU A 493 13.18 -11.81 12.11
CA GLU A 493 14.63 -11.89 12.35
C GLU A 493 15.33 -12.87 11.38
N GLY A 494 16.24 -12.33 10.57
CA GLY A 494 17.01 -13.05 9.54
C GLY A 494 16.31 -13.24 8.19
N VAL A 495 15.05 -12.82 8.01
CA VAL A 495 14.34 -12.87 6.72
C VAL A 495 14.67 -11.62 5.89
N PRO A 496 15.29 -11.77 4.70
CA PRO A 496 15.57 -10.63 3.83
C PRO A 496 14.29 -10.16 3.12
N PHE A 497 14.10 -8.85 3.10
CA PHE A 497 13.13 -8.13 2.28
C PHE A 497 13.86 -7.49 1.09
N ILE A 498 13.69 -8.09 -0.08
CA ILE A 498 14.31 -7.66 -1.33
C ILE A 498 13.39 -6.65 -2.03
N LEU A 499 13.80 -5.39 -2.10
CA LEU A 499 13.11 -4.33 -2.85
C LEU A 499 13.80 -4.16 -4.19
N ARG A 500 13.09 -4.41 -5.31
CA ARG A 500 13.63 -4.32 -6.67
C ARG A 500 12.76 -3.42 -7.54
N CYS A 501 13.28 -2.27 -7.94
CA CYS A 501 12.60 -1.33 -8.82
C CYS A 501 13.46 -0.86 -10.00
N GLY A 502 12.85 -0.66 -11.16
CA GLY A 502 13.52 0.03 -12.27
C GLY A 502 12.65 0.33 -13.50
N LYS A 503 13.16 1.24 -14.33
CA LYS A 503 12.59 1.64 -15.64
C LYS A 503 13.34 0.96 -16.80
N ALA A 504 12.78 1.02 -18.01
CA ALA A 504 13.31 0.34 -19.20
C ALA A 504 13.57 -1.18 -19.01
N LEU A 505 12.65 -1.89 -18.33
CA LEU A 505 12.73 -3.32 -18.05
C LEU A 505 11.82 -4.18 -18.96
N ASN A 506 12.00 -5.50 -18.94
CA ASN A 506 11.31 -6.44 -19.84
C ASN A 506 9.77 -6.53 -19.71
N GLU A 507 9.14 -5.88 -18.72
CA GLU A 507 7.70 -5.96 -18.45
C GLU A 507 7.23 -4.79 -17.57
N ARG A 508 5.94 -4.43 -17.67
CA ARG A 508 5.25 -3.65 -16.62
C ARG A 508 4.77 -4.61 -15.54
N LYS A 509 5.24 -4.47 -14.30
CA LYS A 509 4.76 -5.28 -13.17
C LYS A 509 4.95 -4.60 -11.82
N ALA A 510 3.96 -4.70 -10.93
CA ALA A 510 4.16 -4.56 -9.50
C ALA A 510 3.67 -5.83 -8.79
N GLU A 511 4.46 -6.35 -7.86
CA GLU A 511 4.25 -7.69 -7.29
C GLU A 511 4.86 -7.79 -5.88
N VAL A 512 4.10 -8.42 -4.97
CA VAL A 512 4.59 -8.93 -3.69
C VAL A 512 4.74 -10.45 -3.82
N ARG A 513 5.88 -11.00 -3.39
CA ARG A 513 6.15 -12.44 -3.38
C ARG A 513 6.75 -12.86 -2.04
N LEU A 514 6.13 -13.84 -1.39
CA LEU A 514 6.70 -14.56 -0.26
C LEU A 514 7.19 -15.91 -0.78
N GLN A 515 8.49 -16.17 -0.72
CA GLN A 515 9.04 -17.51 -0.97
C GLN A 515 9.20 -18.23 0.36
N PHE A 516 8.55 -19.37 0.51
CA PHE A 516 8.60 -20.18 1.72
C PHE A 516 9.91 -21.00 1.80
N ARG A 517 10.21 -21.54 2.99
CA ARG A 517 11.32 -22.46 3.21
C ARG A 517 11.06 -23.82 2.54
N ASP A 518 12.15 -24.56 2.38
CA ASP A 518 12.13 -25.95 1.94
C ASP A 518 11.43 -26.83 2.99
N VAL A 519 10.65 -27.83 2.54
CA VAL A 519 9.94 -28.74 3.47
C VAL A 519 10.95 -29.61 4.21
N ALA A 520 10.92 -29.55 5.55
CA ALA A 520 11.82 -30.33 6.40
C ALA A 520 11.50 -31.83 6.32
N GLY A 521 12.55 -32.67 6.29
CA GLY A 521 12.39 -34.13 6.21
C GLY A 521 11.93 -34.62 4.83
N ASP A 522 12.55 -34.10 3.75
CA ASP A 522 12.19 -34.43 2.37
C ASP A 522 12.14 -35.95 2.09
N ILE A 523 11.01 -36.39 1.54
CA ILE A 523 10.75 -37.76 1.06
C ILE A 523 10.66 -37.85 -0.47
N PHE A 524 10.75 -36.72 -1.18
CA PHE A 524 10.56 -36.61 -2.63
C PHE A 524 11.88 -36.50 -3.42
N GLN A 525 13.02 -36.83 -2.79
CA GLN A 525 14.33 -36.96 -3.45
C GLN A 525 14.78 -35.66 -4.14
N GLN A 526 14.64 -34.53 -3.45
CA GLN A 526 15.01 -33.18 -3.89
C GLN A 526 14.25 -32.66 -5.12
N GLN A 527 13.15 -33.32 -5.52
CA GLN A 527 12.28 -32.89 -6.61
C GLN A 527 11.29 -31.79 -6.20
N CYS A 528 11.06 -31.59 -4.90
CA CYS A 528 10.28 -30.46 -4.39
C CYS A 528 10.97 -29.11 -4.69
N LYS A 529 10.13 -28.09 -4.85
CA LYS A 529 10.52 -26.68 -4.99
C LYS A 529 9.88 -25.88 -3.86
N ARG A 530 10.42 -24.70 -3.57
CA ARG A 530 9.83 -23.80 -2.57
C ARG A 530 8.45 -23.32 -3.03
N ASN A 531 7.46 -23.43 -2.15
CA ASN A 531 6.17 -22.79 -2.36
C ASN A 531 6.35 -21.27 -2.44
N GLU A 532 5.50 -20.58 -3.20
CA GLU A 532 5.53 -19.12 -3.29
C GLU A 532 4.11 -18.55 -3.28
N LEU A 533 3.81 -17.65 -2.34
CA LEU A 533 2.60 -16.83 -2.39
C LEU A 533 2.92 -15.55 -3.17
N VAL A 534 2.11 -15.26 -4.18
CA VAL A 534 2.28 -14.10 -5.07
C VAL A 534 1.01 -13.26 -5.07
N ILE A 535 1.16 -11.96 -4.81
CA ILE A 535 0.12 -10.95 -4.96
C ILE A 535 0.59 -10.00 -6.07
N ARG A 536 0.04 -10.18 -7.27
CA ARG A 536 0.36 -9.34 -8.44
C ARG A 536 -0.54 -8.10 -8.40
N VAL A 537 0.07 -6.96 -8.09
CA VAL A 537 -0.61 -5.68 -7.85
C VAL A 537 -1.04 -4.99 -9.13
N GLN A 538 -0.27 -5.13 -10.21
CA GLN A 538 -0.63 -4.71 -11.58
C GLN A 538 0.39 -5.25 -12.58
N PRO A 539 0.05 -5.40 -13.88
CA PRO A 539 -1.30 -5.51 -14.42
C PRO A 539 -1.90 -6.91 -14.17
N ASN A 540 -3.18 -7.09 -14.52
CA ASN A 540 -3.90 -8.35 -14.36
C ASN A 540 -3.87 -8.82 -12.91
N GLU A 541 -4.47 -8.00 -12.06
CA GLU A 541 -4.61 -8.11 -10.61
C GLU A 541 -4.94 -9.55 -10.20
N ALA A 542 -4.10 -10.16 -9.36
CA ALA A 542 -4.23 -11.57 -9.00
C ALA A 542 -3.55 -11.95 -7.68
N VAL A 543 -4.06 -13.02 -7.06
CA VAL A 543 -3.39 -13.76 -6.00
C VAL A 543 -3.18 -15.19 -6.47
N TYR A 544 -1.98 -15.75 -6.30
CA TYR A 544 -1.77 -17.17 -6.56
C TYR A 544 -0.71 -17.78 -5.63
N THR A 545 -0.91 -19.04 -5.26
CA THR A 545 0.08 -19.83 -4.51
C THR A 545 0.68 -20.90 -5.42
N LYS A 546 1.96 -20.76 -5.75
CA LYS A 546 2.74 -21.85 -6.33
C LYS A 546 2.98 -22.93 -5.28
N MET A 547 2.77 -24.18 -5.67
CA MET A 547 2.87 -25.35 -4.80
C MET A 547 3.29 -26.59 -5.60
N MET A 548 3.71 -27.65 -4.88
CA MET A 548 3.99 -28.95 -5.50
C MET A 548 2.71 -29.79 -5.58
N THR A 549 2.40 -30.29 -6.77
CA THR A 549 1.32 -31.27 -6.99
C THR A 549 1.88 -32.57 -7.59
N LYS A 550 1.13 -33.68 -7.53
CA LYS A 550 1.52 -34.91 -8.26
C LYS A 550 1.41 -34.64 -9.75
N LYS A 551 2.49 -34.88 -10.51
CA LYS A 551 2.51 -34.72 -11.97
C LYS A 551 1.29 -35.40 -12.63
N PRO A 552 0.47 -34.69 -13.44
CA PRO A 552 -0.74 -35.26 -14.04
C PRO A 552 -0.48 -36.49 -14.92
N GLY A 553 -1.39 -37.46 -14.90
CA GLY A 553 -1.24 -38.75 -15.59
C GLY A 553 -0.52 -39.82 -14.74
N MET A 554 0.09 -40.81 -15.41
CA MET A 554 0.68 -42.02 -14.82
C MET A 554 2.06 -41.82 -14.18
N PHE A 555 2.23 -40.72 -13.45
CA PHE A 555 3.49 -40.35 -12.78
C PHE A 555 3.28 -40.23 -11.26
N PHE A 556 4.35 -40.41 -10.48
CA PHE A 556 4.33 -40.24 -9.01
C PHE A 556 5.18 -39.07 -8.51
N ASN A 557 6.07 -38.51 -9.33
CA ASN A 557 6.91 -37.39 -8.94
C ASN A 557 6.08 -36.10 -8.73
N PRO A 558 6.54 -35.18 -7.86
CA PRO A 558 5.98 -33.86 -7.76
C PRO A 558 6.35 -33.00 -8.99
N GLU A 559 5.55 -31.99 -9.27
CA GLU A 559 5.76 -30.95 -10.28
C GLU A 559 5.17 -29.61 -9.78
N GLU A 560 5.76 -28.48 -10.15
CA GLU A 560 5.23 -27.15 -9.74
C GLU A 560 3.92 -26.85 -10.47
N SER A 561 2.92 -26.38 -9.72
CA SER A 561 1.63 -25.91 -10.20
C SER A 561 1.13 -24.77 -9.30
N GLU A 562 -0.10 -24.27 -9.48
CA GLU A 562 -0.63 -23.17 -8.70
C GLU A 562 -2.12 -23.31 -8.36
N LEU A 563 -2.54 -22.56 -7.33
CA LEU A 563 -3.93 -22.17 -7.13
C LEU A 563 -4.03 -20.68 -7.47
N ASP A 564 -4.85 -20.29 -8.45
CA ASP A 564 -4.94 -18.92 -8.98
C ASP A 564 -6.29 -18.23 -8.70
N LEU A 565 -6.23 -16.94 -8.40
CA LEU A 565 -7.33 -15.99 -8.36
C LEU A 565 -6.97 -14.77 -9.21
N THR A 566 -7.04 -14.88 -10.54
CA THR A 566 -6.94 -13.75 -11.47
C THR A 566 -8.27 -12.99 -11.52
N TYR A 567 -8.26 -11.72 -11.10
CA TYR A 567 -9.48 -10.90 -10.96
C TYR A 567 -10.20 -10.70 -12.30
N GLY A 568 -9.46 -10.43 -13.37
CA GLY A 568 -10.01 -10.28 -14.73
C GLY A 568 -10.71 -11.54 -15.27
N ASN A 569 -10.51 -12.71 -14.65
CA ASN A 569 -11.28 -13.93 -14.96
C ASN A 569 -12.45 -14.12 -14.00
N ARG A 570 -12.24 -13.93 -12.70
CA ARG A 570 -13.22 -14.23 -11.63
C ARG A 570 -14.28 -13.13 -11.42
N TYR A 571 -13.97 -11.89 -11.74
CA TYR A 571 -14.77 -10.69 -11.45
C TYR A 571 -14.94 -9.80 -12.70
N LYS A 572 -15.09 -10.41 -13.90
CA LYS A 572 -15.11 -9.76 -15.23
C LYS A 572 -15.90 -8.46 -15.35
N ASN A 573 -17.01 -8.33 -14.62
CA ASN A 573 -17.93 -7.19 -14.73
C ASN A 573 -17.75 -6.15 -13.60
N VAL A 574 -16.72 -6.29 -12.74
CA VAL A 574 -16.43 -5.36 -11.64
C VAL A 574 -15.41 -4.32 -12.11
N LYS A 575 -15.80 -3.04 -12.15
CA LYS A 575 -14.86 -1.92 -12.30
C LYS A 575 -13.96 -1.86 -11.06
N LEU A 576 -12.68 -2.19 -11.21
CA LEU A 576 -11.68 -1.80 -10.22
C LEU A 576 -11.43 -0.29 -10.36
N PRO A 577 -11.59 0.51 -9.29
CA PRO A 577 -11.34 1.94 -9.36
C PRO A 577 -9.85 2.25 -9.50
N ASP A 578 -9.52 3.37 -10.12
CA ASP A 578 -8.17 3.92 -10.08
C ASP A 578 -7.84 4.39 -8.65
N ALA A 579 -6.56 4.32 -8.26
CA ALA A 579 -6.16 4.60 -6.89
C ALA A 579 -6.55 6.00 -6.39
N TYR A 580 -6.62 6.99 -7.28
CA TYR A 580 -7.09 8.33 -6.92
C TYR A 580 -8.60 8.38 -6.62
N GLU A 581 -9.43 7.54 -7.25
CA GLU A 581 -10.87 7.45 -6.93
C GLU A 581 -11.05 7.00 -5.49
N ARG A 582 -10.39 5.92 -5.07
CA ARG A 582 -10.50 5.42 -3.69
C ARG A 582 -9.88 6.38 -2.68
N LEU A 583 -8.67 6.88 -2.92
CA LEU A 583 -8.02 7.81 -1.99
C LEU A 583 -8.79 9.13 -1.83
N ILE A 584 -9.29 9.75 -2.90
CA ILE A 584 -10.08 10.98 -2.75
C ILE A 584 -11.37 10.71 -1.96
N LEU A 585 -12.05 9.58 -2.22
CA LEU A 585 -13.24 9.17 -1.44
C LEU A 585 -12.92 8.97 0.05
N ASP A 586 -11.80 8.32 0.37
CA ASP A 586 -11.35 8.13 1.76
C ASP A 586 -11.19 9.46 2.51
N VAL A 587 -10.76 10.54 1.84
CA VAL A 587 -10.64 11.88 2.45
C VAL A 587 -11.99 12.58 2.64
N PHE A 588 -13.01 12.28 1.83
CA PHE A 588 -14.40 12.70 2.11
C PHE A 588 -14.94 11.95 3.34
N CYS A 589 -14.78 10.62 3.38
CA CYS A 589 -15.20 9.80 4.51
C CYS A 589 -14.46 10.17 5.81
N GLY A 590 -13.17 10.49 5.71
CA GLY A 590 -12.26 10.81 6.82
C GLY A 590 -11.23 9.72 7.14
N SER A 591 -11.26 8.58 6.46
CA SER A 591 -10.33 7.46 6.69
C SER A 591 -8.90 7.86 6.32
N GLN A 592 -7.97 7.71 7.27
CA GLN A 592 -6.55 8.01 7.06
C GLN A 592 -5.68 6.76 6.87
N MET A 593 -6.25 5.54 6.95
CA MET A 593 -5.54 4.26 6.86
C MET A 593 -4.60 4.16 5.65
N HIS A 594 -5.04 4.68 4.51
CA HIS A 594 -4.34 4.64 3.23
C HIS A 594 -3.46 5.88 2.94
N PHE A 595 -3.06 6.63 3.98
CA PHE A 595 -2.25 7.85 3.87
C PHE A 595 -1.02 7.81 4.78
N VAL A 596 0.07 8.42 4.33
CA VAL A 596 1.36 8.37 5.04
C VAL A 596 1.38 9.38 6.20
N ARG A 597 1.52 8.86 7.43
CA ARG A 597 1.59 9.67 8.66
C ARG A 597 2.96 10.35 8.81
N SER A 598 3.04 11.43 9.59
CA SER A 598 4.26 12.22 9.80
C SER A 598 5.46 11.38 10.28
N ASP A 599 5.23 10.51 11.26
CA ASP A 599 6.25 9.61 11.81
C ASP A 599 6.57 8.45 10.86
N GLU A 600 5.60 7.95 10.11
CA GLU A 600 5.82 6.95 9.06
C GLU A 600 6.75 7.47 7.96
N LEU A 601 6.52 8.71 7.50
CA LEU A 601 7.36 9.39 6.53
C LEU A 601 8.78 9.65 7.07
N ARG A 602 8.90 10.02 8.36
CA ARG A 602 10.18 10.23 9.04
C ARG A 602 11.02 8.95 9.06
N GLU A 603 10.44 7.83 9.46
CA GLU A 603 11.15 6.54 9.51
C GLU A 603 11.52 6.05 8.09
N ALA A 604 10.62 6.23 7.12
CA ALA A 604 10.91 5.94 5.71
C ALA A 604 12.13 6.71 5.19
N TRP A 605 12.28 7.99 5.56
CA TRP A 605 13.47 8.76 5.22
C TRP A 605 14.70 8.38 6.04
N ARG A 606 14.59 8.05 7.34
CA ARG A 606 15.72 7.59 8.15
C ARG A 606 16.41 6.39 7.51
N ILE A 607 15.65 5.39 7.09
CA ILE A 607 16.16 4.15 6.49
C ILE A 607 17.06 4.42 5.28
N PHE A 608 16.63 5.31 4.36
CA PHE A 608 17.31 5.53 3.08
C PHE A 608 18.27 6.73 3.02
N THR A 609 18.15 7.73 3.90
CA THR A 609 18.94 8.98 3.82
C THR A 609 20.47 8.74 3.82
N PRO A 610 21.06 7.89 4.69
CA PRO A 610 22.51 7.66 4.68
C PRO A 610 23.03 7.09 3.35
N LEU A 611 22.28 6.18 2.73
CA LEU A 611 22.59 5.63 1.41
C LEU A 611 22.49 6.70 0.31
N LEU A 612 21.45 7.53 0.35
CA LEU A 612 21.24 8.61 -0.64
C LEU A 612 22.36 9.65 -0.57
N HIS A 613 22.73 10.11 0.63
CA HIS A 613 23.86 11.00 0.85
C HIS A 613 25.20 10.36 0.48
N GLN A 614 25.36 9.04 0.65
CA GLN A 614 26.54 8.32 0.15
C GLN A 614 26.59 8.35 -1.39
N ILE A 615 25.49 8.03 -2.07
CA ILE A 615 25.41 8.06 -3.55
C ILE A 615 25.70 9.46 -4.10
N GLU A 616 25.18 10.51 -3.46
CA GLU A 616 25.38 11.90 -3.91
C GLU A 616 26.81 12.40 -3.70
N ARG A 617 27.48 11.94 -2.62
CA ARG A 617 28.88 12.25 -2.30
C ARG A 617 29.88 11.48 -3.18
N GLU A 618 29.71 10.17 -3.28
CA GLU A 618 30.70 9.26 -3.90
C GLU A 618 30.43 9.02 -5.39
N LYS A 619 29.21 9.31 -5.87
CA LYS A 619 28.77 9.16 -7.26
C LYS A 619 29.20 7.82 -7.88
N PRO A 620 28.86 6.69 -7.24
CA PRO A 620 29.21 5.37 -7.73
C PRO A 620 28.61 5.17 -9.12
N GLN A 621 29.42 4.66 -10.06
CA GLN A 621 28.95 4.38 -11.41
C GLN A 621 27.90 3.26 -11.38
N PRO A 622 26.65 3.50 -11.81
CA PRO A 622 25.62 2.49 -11.84
C PRO A 622 25.90 1.45 -12.93
N ILE A 623 25.58 0.19 -12.69
CA ILE A 623 25.88 -0.90 -13.64
C ILE A 623 24.99 -0.75 -14.88
N PRO A 624 25.54 -0.72 -16.11
CA PRO A 624 24.76 -0.58 -17.32
C PRO A 624 23.89 -1.82 -17.56
N TYR A 625 22.61 -1.61 -17.90
CA TYR A 625 21.72 -2.69 -18.34
C TYR A 625 20.99 -2.31 -19.62
N VAL A 626 20.86 -3.27 -20.56
CA VAL A 626 20.22 -3.01 -21.86
C VAL A 626 18.73 -2.76 -21.67
N TYR A 627 18.19 -1.77 -22.39
CA TYR A 627 16.76 -1.47 -22.44
C TYR A 627 15.94 -2.75 -22.75
N GLY A 628 14.95 -3.05 -21.92
CA GLY A 628 14.09 -4.23 -22.06
C GLY A 628 14.65 -5.50 -21.41
N SER A 629 15.78 -5.43 -20.70
CA SER A 629 16.33 -6.54 -19.91
C SER A 629 15.67 -6.68 -18.52
N ARG A 630 16.18 -7.58 -17.67
CA ARG A 630 15.74 -7.74 -16.27
C ARG A 630 16.47 -6.79 -15.27
N GLY A 631 17.31 -5.90 -15.78
CA GLY A 631 18.30 -5.13 -14.98
C GLY A 631 19.65 -5.85 -14.90
N PRO A 632 20.61 -5.33 -14.11
CA PRO A 632 21.93 -5.93 -13.90
C PRO A 632 21.88 -7.37 -13.40
N ALA A 633 22.88 -8.19 -13.75
CA ALA A 633 22.97 -9.60 -13.35
C ALA A 633 23.28 -9.74 -11.85
N GLU A 634 24.10 -8.81 -11.35
CA GLU A 634 24.49 -8.61 -9.97
C GLU A 634 23.29 -8.44 -9.04
N ALA A 635 22.14 -7.99 -9.56
CA ALA A 635 20.89 -7.92 -8.81
C ALA A 635 20.27 -9.32 -8.57
N ASP A 636 20.39 -10.24 -9.53
CA ASP A 636 20.00 -11.64 -9.33
C ASP A 636 21.00 -12.36 -8.42
N GLU A 637 22.29 -12.01 -8.48
CA GLU A 637 23.33 -12.50 -7.56
C GLU A 637 23.08 -12.03 -6.12
N LEU A 638 22.76 -10.75 -5.90
CA LEU A 638 22.38 -10.19 -4.60
C LEU A 638 21.18 -10.94 -4.00
N MET A 639 20.15 -11.21 -4.79
CA MET A 639 18.97 -11.98 -4.37
C MET A 639 19.36 -13.41 -3.98
N LYS A 640 20.17 -14.09 -4.81
CA LYS A 640 20.66 -15.45 -4.54
C LYS A 640 21.52 -15.51 -3.28
N ARG A 641 22.40 -14.53 -3.07
CA ARG A 641 23.30 -14.40 -1.91
C ARG A 641 22.55 -14.33 -0.58
N VAL A 642 21.39 -13.67 -0.54
CA VAL A 642 20.58 -13.56 0.69
C VAL A 642 19.56 -14.69 0.87
N GLY A 643 19.43 -15.60 -0.10
CA GLY A 643 18.70 -16.85 0.05
C GLY A 643 17.44 -17.03 -0.81
N PHE A 644 17.16 -16.12 -1.75
CA PHE A 644 16.13 -16.35 -2.78
C PHE A 644 16.61 -17.40 -3.79
N GLN A 645 15.76 -18.38 -4.09
CA GLN A 645 16.03 -19.40 -5.09
C GLN A 645 15.18 -19.19 -6.35
N TYR A 646 15.80 -19.34 -7.51
CA TYR A 646 15.14 -19.36 -8.82
C TYR A 646 15.72 -20.49 -9.66
N GLU A 647 14.87 -21.48 -9.98
CA GLU A 647 15.28 -22.68 -10.72
C GLU A 647 14.81 -22.70 -12.19
N GLY A 648 13.89 -21.80 -12.58
CA GLY A 648 13.34 -21.76 -13.95
C GLY A 648 12.49 -22.98 -14.35
N THR A 649 12.19 -23.87 -13.40
CA THR A 649 11.43 -25.12 -13.58
C THR A 649 9.94 -24.90 -13.83
N TYR A 650 9.35 -23.90 -13.17
CA TYR A 650 7.93 -23.55 -13.26
C TYR A 650 7.51 -23.15 -14.67
N LYS A 651 6.44 -23.78 -15.17
CA LYS A 651 5.88 -23.52 -16.51
C LYS A 651 4.40 -23.20 -16.37
N TRP A 652 4.05 -21.95 -16.67
CA TRP A 652 2.67 -21.48 -16.70
C TRP A 652 2.22 -21.18 -18.13
N VAL A 653 1.00 -21.61 -18.47
CA VAL A 653 0.29 -21.23 -19.69
C VAL A 653 -1.10 -20.80 -19.27
N ASN A 654 -1.59 -19.68 -19.81
CA ASN A 654 -2.92 -19.18 -19.49
C ASN A 654 -3.98 -20.23 -19.90
N PRO A 655 -4.85 -20.70 -18.98
CA PRO A 655 -5.84 -21.76 -19.24
C PRO A 655 -6.99 -21.34 -20.17
N HIS A 656 -6.94 -20.13 -20.75
CA HIS A 656 -7.84 -19.67 -21.81
C HIS A 656 -7.09 -19.48 -23.16
N LYS A 657 -5.88 -20.04 -23.28
CA LYS A 657 -5.08 -20.13 -24.52
C LYS A 657 -4.70 -21.58 -24.87
N LEU A 658 -5.26 -22.55 -24.13
CA LEU A 658 -5.22 -23.99 -24.37
C LEU A 658 -6.61 -24.43 -24.82
#